data_AF-A0A354F0J8-F1
#
_entry.id   AF-A0A354F0J8-F1
#
_cell.length_a   1.000
_cell.length_b   1.000
_cell.length_c   1.000
_cell.angle_alpha   90.00
_cell.angle_beta   90.00
_cell.angle_gamma   90.00
#
_symmetry.space_group_name_H-M   'P 1'
#
loop_
_entity.id
_entity.type
_entity.pdbx_description
1 polymer ?
#
loop_
_entity_poly.entity_id
_entity_poly.type
_entity_poly.pdbx_seq_one_letter_code
_entity_poly.pdbx_strand_id
1 'polypeptide(L)'
;MKSPMPWFYLFAAANAGLAFANDGVDAYRQGDYLQAAQQMTAITGKDPMVDYYMGRMRLYGYGQLKNDTLAMRHFQQAADQGFLPAIRIMAGYALFSLKNPEQALYWFKKAADKNDTRAQMYCAAAYMFGVGVKQNPDMAKRYYILAAKNGDSIAQCTLAQSFLETHQSANKKLGLIWLNKAVAQNNPEAQVTMGALYASGTLVPQDFAKARELVGLAVAQGYVPALYQMGEIARLANELPQAKEWYIKAANAHDEQAEMALSTLYMQEKSPMYDLKAAFLWMLKAAQNGSHDAQLALSDMYKKGWGVEADEHIASEWQQTAAKTAQWTPAKAQIKAARWLTNGKATALAQTPYRLHGIFSPWENASALKENHYNQPPQMDPLVRANLYQPQFEMITPNRIPISDYYNALVAALGEAPVEPLVFPRYPAVSVDETTSVDKLEKEAHLGDASAQYRLAQMYQQGIGVKQNIEEAIRYYQLAAAQQNLRAAYQLSVMYLDGHDVPPDYKKGMDLLQDVAFKGNAYAQYVLGQIYAQGLTAVAGQPIVQTDEARSRAMYALAAVNDNGLAQYRLAEMMVRESPADGLPQAMLKRMQTIKALYQGAVTNGVEKAALPLAFFNAMDTDKLKQEQAFEVAKKAANTGNLDAALLLGLMYDHGIFVTASQADAVHWYQQAETNPMGAFLLGTHLSQGTGVDKNLEKGYALLQQSAQAGFSYAHFNLAIMQYQRNEAFLPELDKAYALGNSTAGLLLADYYLSLANNDEQMKQA
;
A
#
# COMPACT_ATOMS: atom_id res chain seq x y z
N MET A 1 -2.77 29.23 -2.17
CA MET A 1 -2.53 29.63 -0.77
C MET A 1 -1.90 28.45 -0.04
N LYS A 2 -0.67 28.67 0.49
CA LYS A 2 0.19 27.92 1.45
C LYS A 2 -0.41 26.62 2.05
N SER A 3 0.26 25.45 2.13
CA SER A 3 1.69 25.13 2.37
C SER A 3 2.00 23.65 2.01
N PRO A 4 3.22 23.28 1.55
CA PRO A 4 3.65 21.90 1.29
C PRO A 4 4.41 21.24 2.47
N MET A 5 4.61 19.93 2.34
CA MET A 5 5.25 18.96 3.25
C MET A 5 6.72 19.27 3.63
N PRO A 6 7.21 18.72 4.76
CA PRO A 6 8.57 18.96 5.26
C PRO A 6 9.60 18.03 4.62
N TRP A 7 10.61 18.63 3.98
CA TRP A 7 11.85 17.97 3.57
C TRP A 7 12.75 17.74 4.79
N PHE A 8 13.47 16.62 4.77
CA PHE A 8 14.49 16.24 5.74
C PHE A 8 15.64 17.26 5.76
N TYR A 9 16.12 17.55 6.97
CA TYR A 9 17.19 18.48 7.29
C TYR A 9 18.55 18.01 6.74
N LEU A 10 19.12 18.75 5.79
CA LEU A 10 20.56 18.78 5.50
C LEU A 10 20.99 20.24 5.25
N PHE A 11 21.72 20.77 6.23
CA PHE A 11 22.59 21.95 6.28
C PHE A 11 22.31 23.20 5.42
N ALA A 12 21.96 24.29 6.11
CA ALA A 12 22.54 25.61 5.86
C ALA A 12 22.59 26.41 7.17
N ALA A 13 23.71 26.30 7.89
CA ALA A 13 24.15 27.34 8.83
C ALA A 13 25.25 28.16 8.15
N ALA A 14 24.87 28.90 7.12
CA ALA A 14 25.70 29.97 6.58
C ALA A 14 25.18 31.29 7.17
N ASN A 15 25.94 31.83 8.12
CA ASN A 15 25.95 33.21 8.58
C ASN A 15 24.59 33.92 8.76
N ALA A 16 23.98 33.76 9.93
CA ALA A 16 23.08 34.76 10.49
C ALA A 16 23.13 34.77 12.02
N GLY A 17 23.61 35.88 12.58
CA GLY A 17 23.17 36.42 13.87
C GLY A 17 23.63 35.69 15.14
N LEU A 18 24.71 36.21 15.73
CA LEU A 18 25.08 36.05 17.14
C LEU A 18 23.85 36.20 18.07
N ALA A 19 23.44 35.10 18.66
CA ALA A 19 22.68 35.04 19.90
C ALA A 19 23.34 33.97 20.78
N PHE A 20 24.12 34.41 21.78
CA PHE A 20 24.94 33.65 22.74
C PHE A 20 24.65 32.14 22.79
N ALA A 21 25.41 31.36 22.03
CA ALA A 21 25.44 29.91 22.17
C ALA A 21 26.30 29.53 23.39
N ASN A 22 25.77 28.66 24.25
CA ASN A 22 26.50 27.98 25.32
C ASN A 22 27.68 27.20 24.69
N ASP A 23 28.86 27.79 24.69
CA ASP A 23 30.12 27.25 24.15
C ASP A 23 30.40 25.80 24.59
N GLY A 24 30.13 25.48 25.86
CA GLY A 24 30.35 24.13 26.39
C GLY A 24 29.43 23.05 25.81
N VAL A 25 28.15 23.35 25.51
CA VAL A 25 27.20 22.34 24.99
C VAL A 25 27.53 21.96 23.56
N ASP A 26 28.00 22.92 22.76
CA ASP A 26 28.45 22.63 21.40
C ASP A 26 29.75 21.83 21.39
N ALA A 27 30.69 22.12 22.29
CA ALA A 27 31.88 21.28 22.51
C ALA A 27 31.49 19.83 22.87
N TYR A 28 30.50 19.65 23.75
CA TYR A 28 29.97 18.31 24.08
C TYR A 28 29.42 17.58 22.84
N ARG A 29 28.69 18.27 21.96
CA ARG A 29 28.13 17.70 20.72
C ARG A 29 29.19 17.36 19.70
N GLN A 30 30.28 18.12 19.65
CA GLN A 30 31.43 17.88 18.78
C GLN A 30 32.35 16.77 19.30
N GLY A 31 32.10 16.26 20.51
CA GLY A 31 32.93 15.23 21.13
C GLY A 31 34.15 15.77 21.87
N ASP A 32 34.31 17.08 22.00
CA ASP A 32 35.34 17.70 22.84
C ASP A 32 34.85 17.82 24.29
N TYR A 33 34.90 16.68 24.99
CA TYR A 33 34.43 16.59 26.37
C TYR A 33 35.34 17.32 27.37
N LEU A 34 36.61 17.58 27.04
CA LEU A 34 37.52 18.33 27.92
C LEU A 34 37.18 19.83 27.87
N GLN A 35 36.98 20.37 26.68
CA GLN A 35 36.54 21.76 26.53
C GLN A 35 35.13 21.96 27.11
N ALA A 36 34.21 21.03 26.83
CA ALA A 36 32.87 21.04 27.40
C ALA A 36 32.90 21.10 28.93
N ALA A 37 33.74 20.28 29.57
CA ALA A 37 33.91 20.23 31.02
C ALA A 37 34.32 21.59 31.60
N GLN A 38 35.30 22.25 31.00
CA GLN A 38 35.84 23.51 31.47
C GLN A 38 34.80 24.63 31.40
N GLN A 39 34.12 24.75 30.26
CA GLN A 39 33.14 25.81 30.01
C GLN A 39 31.86 25.64 30.81
N MET A 40 31.37 24.40 30.94
CA MET A 40 30.13 24.12 31.68
C MET A 40 30.25 24.31 33.20
N THR A 41 31.46 24.15 33.77
CA THR A 41 31.66 24.19 35.22
C THR A 41 31.13 25.48 35.86
N ALA A 42 31.30 26.63 35.20
CA ALA A 42 30.88 27.95 35.71
C ALA A 42 29.35 28.17 35.73
N ILE A 43 28.59 27.36 34.98
CA ILE A 43 27.14 27.50 34.77
C ILE A 43 26.36 26.38 35.48
N THR A 44 27.05 25.34 35.96
CA THR A 44 26.50 24.26 36.80
C THR A 44 25.58 24.81 37.91
N GLY A 45 24.40 24.24 38.06
CA GLY A 45 23.37 24.60 39.03
C GLY A 45 22.44 25.73 38.61
N LYS A 46 22.71 26.41 37.48
CA LYS A 46 21.87 27.50 36.93
C LYS A 46 21.06 27.08 35.70
N ASP A 47 21.59 26.17 34.89
CA ASP A 47 20.94 25.66 33.68
C ASP A 47 20.79 24.14 33.79
N PRO A 48 19.56 23.61 33.76
CA PRO A 48 19.34 22.19 33.98
C PRO A 48 19.77 21.33 32.79
N MET A 49 19.94 21.90 31.59
CA MET A 49 20.55 21.19 30.46
C MET A 49 22.04 20.97 30.71
N VAL A 50 22.74 21.99 31.20
CA VAL A 50 24.17 21.90 31.57
C VAL A 50 24.35 20.88 32.69
N ASP A 51 23.52 20.94 33.74
CA ASP A 51 23.55 19.96 34.83
C ASP A 51 23.34 18.53 34.30
N TYR A 52 22.41 18.32 33.37
CA TYR A 52 22.23 17.01 32.76
C TYR A 52 23.47 16.52 32.00
N TYR A 53 24.10 17.36 31.18
CA TYR A 53 25.29 16.95 30.42
C TYR A 53 26.51 16.74 31.32
N MET A 54 26.70 17.57 32.34
CA MET A 54 27.71 17.36 33.39
C MET A 54 27.47 16.04 34.12
N GLY A 55 26.21 15.73 34.45
CA GLY A 55 25.80 14.44 35.00
C GLY A 55 26.17 13.29 34.08
N ARG A 56 25.93 13.38 32.76
CA ARG A 56 26.34 12.36 31.79
C ARG A 56 27.85 12.23 31.69
N MET A 57 28.60 13.32 31.62
CA MET A 57 30.06 13.28 31.53
C MET A 57 30.67 12.59 32.75
N ARG A 58 30.16 12.88 33.95
CA ARG A 58 30.54 12.19 35.19
C ARG A 58 30.08 10.75 35.23
N LEU A 59 28.89 10.46 34.73
CA LEU A 59 28.36 9.11 34.67
C LEU A 59 29.25 8.23 33.78
N TYR A 60 29.64 8.73 32.60
CA TYR A 60 30.41 7.97 31.62
C TYR A 60 31.93 8.15 31.74
N GLY A 61 32.44 9.11 32.51
CA GLY A 61 33.88 9.40 32.61
C GLY A 61 34.48 10.04 31.35
N TYR A 62 33.70 10.85 30.61
CA TYR A 62 34.17 11.55 29.41
C TYR A 62 34.63 12.97 29.74
N GLY A 63 35.88 13.31 29.42
CA GLY A 63 36.46 14.62 29.72
C GLY A 63 36.64 14.94 31.22
N GLN A 64 36.07 14.13 32.11
CA GLN A 64 36.22 14.21 33.56
C GLN A 64 36.25 12.77 34.13
N LEU A 65 36.79 12.61 35.33
CA LEU A 65 36.77 11.33 36.05
C LEU A 65 35.32 10.86 36.28
N LYS A 66 35.08 9.58 35.99
CA LYS A 66 33.81 8.92 36.31
C LYS A 66 33.50 9.07 37.80
N ASN A 67 32.27 9.50 38.11
CA ASN A 67 31.77 9.59 39.47
C ASN A 67 30.24 9.46 39.52
N ASP A 68 29.73 8.29 39.91
CA ASP A 68 28.29 8.05 39.91
C ASP A 68 27.53 8.90 40.92
N THR A 69 28.15 9.18 42.07
CA THR A 69 27.51 9.97 43.13
C THR A 69 27.33 11.43 42.68
N LEU A 70 28.36 12.03 42.10
CA LEU A 70 28.29 13.38 41.55
C LEU A 70 27.36 13.43 40.32
N ALA A 71 27.40 12.40 39.46
CA ALA A 71 26.48 12.29 38.34
C ALA A 71 25.01 12.33 38.81
N MET A 72 24.67 11.56 39.84
CA MET A 72 23.31 11.53 40.39
C MET A 72 22.93 12.86 41.03
N ARG A 73 23.87 13.59 41.66
CA ARG A 73 23.60 14.94 42.17
C ARG A 73 23.26 15.92 41.05
N HIS A 74 24.00 15.89 39.94
CA HIS A 74 23.71 16.72 38.78
C HIS A 74 22.36 16.38 38.14
N PHE A 75 22.05 15.09 37.96
CA PHE A 75 20.72 14.69 37.48
C PHE A 75 19.60 15.09 38.43
N GLN A 76 19.81 14.99 39.74
CA GLN A 76 18.85 15.44 40.74
C GLN A 76 18.60 16.95 40.61
N GLN A 77 19.65 17.78 40.51
CA GLN A 77 19.55 19.23 40.32
C GLN A 77 18.78 19.59 39.05
N ALA A 78 19.12 18.95 37.92
CA ALA A 78 18.41 19.12 36.66
C ALA A 78 16.94 18.68 36.76
N ALA A 79 16.66 17.57 37.45
CA ALA A 79 15.32 17.01 37.61
C ALA A 79 14.44 17.88 38.51
N ASP A 80 15.00 18.47 39.57
CA ASP A 80 14.30 19.40 40.47
C ASP A 80 13.92 20.71 39.77
N GLN A 81 14.73 21.16 38.82
CA GLN A 81 14.41 22.25 37.89
C GLN A 81 13.43 21.84 36.78
N GLY A 82 13.00 20.58 36.73
CA GLY A 82 11.99 20.12 35.79
C GLY A 82 12.54 19.67 34.42
N PHE A 83 13.83 19.34 34.30
CA PHE A 83 14.37 18.86 33.02
C PHE A 83 14.01 17.39 32.79
N LEU A 84 13.14 17.14 31.80
CA LEU A 84 12.54 15.83 31.55
C LEU A 84 13.56 14.69 31.37
N PRO A 85 14.66 14.85 30.61
CA PRO A 85 15.68 13.81 30.49
C PRO A 85 16.29 13.41 31.84
N ALA A 86 16.50 14.36 32.75
CA ALA A 86 17.02 14.08 34.09
C ALA A 86 15.97 13.40 34.98
N ILE A 87 14.71 13.85 34.94
CA ILE A 87 13.59 13.20 35.65
C ILE A 87 13.46 11.72 35.26
N ARG A 88 13.57 11.41 33.96
CA ARG A 88 13.53 10.02 33.46
C ARG A 88 14.67 9.17 34.02
N ILE A 89 15.89 9.71 34.08
CA ILE A 89 17.03 9.01 34.69
C ILE A 89 16.75 8.76 36.17
N MET A 90 16.29 9.77 36.92
CA MET A 90 15.99 9.61 38.35
C MET A 90 14.88 8.58 38.61
N ALA A 91 13.85 8.53 37.76
CA ALA A 91 12.80 7.53 37.84
C ALA A 91 13.32 6.10 37.64
N GLY A 92 14.13 5.88 36.59
CA GLY A 92 14.76 4.58 36.33
C GLY A 92 15.76 4.19 37.43
N TYR A 93 16.59 5.12 37.89
CA TYR A 93 17.56 4.90 38.96
C TYR A 93 16.89 4.50 40.28
N ALA A 94 15.82 5.20 40.67
CA ALA A 94 15.03 4.84 41.84
C ALA A 94 14.42 3.43 41.71
N LEU A 95 13.91 3.09 40.52
CA LEU A 95 13.26 1.81 40.27
C LEU A 95 14.23 0.61 40.28
N PHE A 96 15.38 0.72 39.63
CA PHE A 96 16.28 -0.41 39.39
C PHE A 96 17.49 -0.43 40.32
N SER A 97 18.14 0.71 40.53
CA SER A 97 19.37 0.79 41.33
C SER A 97 19.05 0.89 42.82
N LEU A 98 18.14 1.78 43.20
CA LEU A 98 17.71 1.91 44.61
C LEU A 98 16.64 0.87 45.00
N LYS A 99 16.00 0.23 44.01
CA LYS A 99 14.88 -0.72 44.20
C LYS A 99 13.76 -0.13 45.07
N ASN A 100 13.53 1.17 44.96
CA ASN A 100 12.52 1.93 45.70
C ASN A 100 11.38 2.34 44.76
N PRO A 101 10.28 1.56 44.69
CA PRO A 101 9.18 1.85 43.78
C PRO A 101 8.37 3.09 44.19
N GLU A 102 8.37 3.49 45.47
CA GLU A 102 7.68 4.70 45.93
C GLU A 102 8.38 5.95 45.39
N GLN A 103 9.71 5.99 45.51
CA GLN A 103 10.53 7.07 44.97
C GLN A 103 10.51 7.07 43.43
N ALA A 104 10.48 5.90 42.80
CA ALA A 104 10.30 5.81 41.35
C ALA A 104 8.97 6.42 40.92
N LEU A 105 7.87 6.07 41.60
CA LEU A 105 6.55 6.62 41.31
C LEU A 105 6.51 8.15 41.48
N TYR A 106 7.21 8.70 42.48
CA TYR A 106 7.35 10.15 42.64
C TYR A 106 7.96 10.81 41.39
N TRP A 107 9.06 10.27 40.86
CA TRP A 107 9.69 10.80 39.66
C TRP A 107 8.86 10.57 38.39
N PHE A 108 8.21 9.42 38.27
CA PHE A 108 7.30 9.16 37.15
C PHE A 108 6.11 10.12 37.15
N LYS A 109 5.57 10.52 38.31
CA LYS A 109 4.53 11.56 38.37
C LYS A 109 5.04 12.89 37.80
N LYS A 110 6.23 13.35 38.23
CA LYS A 110 6.85 14.57 37.69
C LYS A 110 7.08 14.50 36.17
N ALA A 111 7.45 13.34 35.64
CA ALA A 111 7.58 13.15 34.19
C ALA A 111 6.20 13.14 33.50
N ALA A 112 5.20 12.50 34.09
CA ALA A 112 3.83 12.45 33.57
C ALA A 112 3.19 13.84 33.47
N ASP A 113 3.47 14.72 34.45
CA ASP A 113 3.05 16.13 34.46
C ASP A 113 3.67 16.93 33.30
N LYS A 114 4.79 16.46 32.74
CA LYS A 114 5.44 17.00 31.54
C LYS A 114 5.01 16.29 30.25
N ASN A 115 3.85 15.65 30.29
CA ASN A 115 3.25 14.91 29.19
C ASN A 115 4.08 13.71 28.70
N ASP A 116 4.86 13.10 29.59
CA ASP A 116 5.59 11.88 29.26
C ASP A 116 4.65 10.67 29.25
N THR A 117 4.36 10.14 28.05
CA THR A 117 3.45 9.01 27.87
C THR A 117 3.91 7.74 28.60
N ARG A 118 5.22 7.45 28.63
CA ARG A 118 5.73 6.26 29.34
C ARG A 118 5.54 6.41 30.85
N ALA A 119 5.82 7.58 31.39
CA ALA A 119 5.61 7.86 32.80
C ALA A 119 4.13 7.79 33.19
N GLN A 120 3.23 8.30 32.33
CA GLN A 120 1.78 8.14 32.49
C GLN A 120 1.40 6.65 32.56
N MET A 121 1.92 5.82 31.64
CA MET A 121 1.71 4.38 31.65
C MET A 121 2.24 3.70 32.92
N TYR A 122 3.44 4.05 33.38
CA TYR A 122 3.97 3.52 34.63
C TYR A 122 3.09 3.92 35.83
N CYS A 123 2.68 5.18 35.92
CA CYS A 123 1.78 5.64 36.98
C CYS A 123 0.44 4.90 36.95
N ALA A 124 -0.12 4.66 35.76
CA ALA A 124 -1.34 3.85 35.60
C ALA A 124 -1.13 2.43 36.14
N ALA A 125 -0.06 1.75 35.73
CA ALA A 125 0.27 0.41 36.20
C ALA A 125 0.52 0.36 37.71
N ALA A 126 1.21 1.37 38.26
CA ALA A 126 1.50 1.47 39.68
C ALA A 126 0.23 1.55 40.52
N TYR A 127 -0.73 2.39 40.13
CA TYR A 127 -2.02 2.49 40.80
C TYR A 127 -2.95 1.31 40.52
N MET A 128 -2.87 0.68 39.34
CA MET A 128 -3.69 -0.48 38.99
C MET A 128 -3.29 -1.72 39.78
N PHE A 129 -1.98 -1.96 39.91
CA PHE A 129 -1.46 -3.20 40.50
C PHE A 129 -0.88 -3.03 41.91
N GLY A 130 -0.62 -1.80 42.34
CA GLY A 130 -0.07 -1.50 43.67
C GLY A 130 1.46 -1.52 43.72
N VAL A 131 2.14 -0.95 42.72
CA VAL A 131 3.62 -0.87 42.69
C VAL A 131 4.07 0.42 43.38
N GLY A 132 4.59 0.31 44.60
CA GLY A 132 5.04 1.48 45.38
C GLY A 132 3.90 2.40 45.84
N VAL A 133 2.66 1.93 45.79
CA VAL A 133 1.47 2.65 46.25
C VAL A 133 0.34 1.66 46.51
N LYS A 134 -0.66 2.05 47.32
CA LYS A 134 -1.92 1.32 47.42
C LYS A 134 -2.67 1.37 46.09
N GLN A 135 -3.36 0.28 45.74
CA GLN A 135 -4.19 0.23 44.53
C GLN A 135 -5.26 1.33 44.56
N ASN A 136 -5.42 2.01 43.43
CA ASN A 136 -6.42 3.06 43.26
C ASN A 136 -6.88 3.07 41.78
N PRO A 137 -8.00 2.39 41.46
CA PRO A 137 -8.51 2.29 40.10
C PRO A 137 -8.83 3.65 39.45
N ASP A 138 -9.31 4.62 40.22
CA ASP A 138 -9.66 5.94 39.71
C ASP A 138 -8.41 6.73 39.29
N MET A 139 -7.36 6.67 40.10
CA MET A 139 -6.08 7.29 39.74
C MET A 139 -5.42 6.57 38.56
N ALA A 140 -5.48 5.24 38.51
CA ALA A 140 -5.01 4.48 37.36
C ALA A 140 -5.73 4.92 36.07
N LYS A 141 -7.06 5.08 36.14
CA LYS A 141 -7.90 5.56 35.05
C LYS A 141 -7.53 6.95 34.56
N ARG A 142 -7.24 7.88 35.46
CA ARG A 142 -6.76 9.21 35.06
C ARG A 142 -5.47 9.12 34.24
N TYR A 143 -4.50 8.32 34.67
CA TYR A 143 -3.22 8.21 33.98
C TYR A 143 -3.32 7.48 32.63
N TYR A 144 -4.03 6.35 32.54
CA TYR A 144 -4.17 5.68 31.24
C TYR A 144 -5.04 6.49 30.27
N ILE A 145 -6.00 7.31 30.73
CA ILE A 145 -6.72 8.25 29.84
C ILE A 145 -5.76 9.28 29.22
N LEU A 146 -4.81 9.81 30.01
CA LEU A 146 -3.79 10.73 29.49
C LEU A 146 -2.89 10.03 28.47
N ALA A 147 -2.40 8.83 28.79
CA ALA A 147 -1.56 8.06 27.89
C ALA A 147 -2.30 7.70 26.57
N ALA A 148 -3.59 7.34 26.66
CA ALA A 148 -4.41 7.03 25.49
C ALA A 148 -4.57 8.24 24.56
N LYS A 149 -4.78 9.43 25.13
CA LYS A 149 -4.84 10.70 24.39
C LYS A 149 -3.51 11.03 23.71
N ASN A 150 -2.40 10.67 24.34
CA ASN A 150 -1.05 10.83 23.79
C ASN A 150 -0.63 9.70 22.83
N GLY A 151 -1.56 8.82 22.45
CA GLY A 151 -1.33 7.81 21.42
C GLY A 151 -0.90 6.44 21.94
N ASP A 152 -0.78 6.20 23.24
CA ASP A 152 -0.36 4.88 23.72
C ASP A 152 -1.42 3.79 23.42
N SER A 153 -1.03 2.77 22.67
CA SER A 153 -1.99 1.78 22.16
C SER A 153 -2.51 0.83 23.25
N ILE A 154 -1.73 0.55 24.30
CA ILE A 154 -2.14 -0.29 25.43
C ILE A 154 -3.17 0.47 26.28
N ALA A 155 -2.93 1.74 26.56
CA ALA A 155 -3.89 2.60 27.22
C ALA A 155 -5.17 2.80 26.42
N GLN A 156 -5.08 2.96 25.09
CA GLN A 156 -6.26 3.05 24.22
C GLN A 156 -7.09 1.76 24.27
N CYS A 157 -6.43 0.59 24.23
CA CYS A 157 -7.10 -0.71 24.38
C CYS A 157 -7.78 -0.84 25.75
N THR A 158 -7.07 -0.51 26.83
CA THR A 158 -7.59 -0.56 28.21
C THR A 158 -8.79 0.37 28.39
N LEU A 159 -8.71 1.59 27.85
CA LEU A 159 -9.81 2.55 27.87
C LEU A 159 -11.01 2.06 27.04
N ALA A 160 -10.74 1.43 25.90
CA ALA A 160 -11.77 0.83 25.07
C ALA A 160 -12.54 -0.26 25.81
N GLN A 161 -11.82 -1.22 26.42
CA GLN A 161 -12.42 -2.28 27.24
C GLN A 161 -13.27 -1.70 28.38
N SER A 162 -12.75 -0.71 29.12
CA SER A 162 -13.50 -0.04 30.20
C SER A 162 -14.82 0.58 29.71
N PHE A 163 -14.88 1.07 28.46
CA PHE A 163 -16.12 1.60 27.88
C PHE A 163 -17.06 0.51 27.36
N LEU A 164 -16.52 -0.58 26.79
CA LEU A 164 -17.29 -1.70 26.25
C LEU A 164 -18.04 -2.49 27.34
N GLU A 165 -17.46 -2.58 28.55
CA GLU A 165 -18.05 -3.24 29.72
C GLU A 165 -19.24 -2.47 30.32
N THR A 166 -19.40 -1.18 30.00
CA THR A 166 -20.50 -0.38 30.56
C THR A 166 -21.86 -0.74 29.95
N HIS A 167 -22.92 -0.62 30.75
CA HIS A 167 -24.30 -0.83 30.27
C HIS A 167 -24.80 0.28 29.32
N GLN A 168 -24.15 1.44 29.29
CA GLN A 168 -24.57 2.60 28.49
C GLN A 168 -24.13 2.47 27.03
N SER A 169 -25.08 2.46 26.09
CA SER A 169 -24.82 2.29 24.65
C SER A 169 -23.91 3.38 24.06
N ALA A 170 -23.99 4.62 24.56
CA ALA A 170 -23.14 5.73 24.11
C ALA A 170 -21.65 5.47 24.42
N ASN A 171 -21.35 4.91 25.59
CA ASN A 171 -19.99 4.56 25.98
C ASN A 171 -19.43 3.42 25.12
N LYS A 172 -20.26 2.42 24.77
CA LYS A 172 -19.80 1.32 23.89
C LYS A 172 -19.32 1.83 22.52
N LYS A 173 -19.96 2.85 21.94
CA LYS A 173 -19.49 3.50 20.70
C LYS A 173 -18.13 4.19 20.89
N LEU A 174 -17.94 4.90 22.00
CA LEU A 174 -16.63 5.48 22.34
C LEU A 174 -15.56 4.39 22.53
N GLY A 175 -15.94 3.26 23.13
CA GLY A 175 -15.09 2.07 23.24
C GLY A 175 -14.60 1.58 21.87
N LEU A 176 -15.50 1.43 20.90
CA LEU A 176 -15.14 1.05 19.52
C LEU A 176 -14.20 2.06 18.85
N ILE A 177 -14.37 3.35 19.09
CA ILE A 177 -13.47 4.38 18.53
C ILE A 177 -12.06 4.23 19.08
N TRP A 178 -11.91 4.06 20.40
CA TRP A 178 -10.61 3.85 21.02
C TRP A 178 -9.99 2.51 20.61
N LEU A 179 -10.81 1.47 20.47
CA LEU A 179 -10.36 0.17 20.01
C LEU A 179 -9.81 0.23 18.58
N ASN A 180 -10.50 0.91 17.66
CA ASN A 180 -10.03 1.11 16.29
C ASN A 180 -8.69 1.85 16.24
N LYS A 181 -8.49 2.87 17.10
CA LYS A 181 -7.20 3.57 17.20
C LYS A 181 -6.07 2.64 17.65
N ALA A 182 -6.33 1.77 18.62
CA ALA A 182 -5.34 0.80 19.08
C ALA A 182 -5.03 -0.27 18.00
N VAL A 183 -6.05 -0.74 17.27
CA VAL A 183 -5.88 -1.67 16.13
C VAL A 183 -5.02 -1.04 15.02
N ALA A 184 -5.26 0.23 14.67
CA ALA A 184 -4.48 0.96 13.67
C ALA A 184 -2.99 1.10 14.07
N GLN A 185 -2.67 0.97 15.35
CA GLN A 185 -1.31 0.97 15.89
C GLN A 185 -0.72 -0.43 16.08
N ASN A 186 -1.34 -1.45 15.47
CA ASN A 186 -0.94 -2.86 15.58
C ASN A 186 -0.90 -3.39 17.02
N ASN A 187 -1.79 -2.91 17.90
CA ASN A 187 -1.89 -3.48 19.24
C ASN A 187 -2.55 -4.87 19.18
N PRO A 188 -1.85 -5.95 19.61
CA PRO A 188 -2.34 -7.31 19.46
C PRO A 188 -3.57 -7.61 20.34
N GLU A 189 -3.66 -7.03 21.53
CA GLU A 189 -4.83 -7.21 22.41
C GLU A 189 -6.07 -6.52 21.83
N ALA A 190 -5.89 -5.34 21.22
CA ALA A 190 -6.96 -4.61 20.54
C ALA A 190 -7.45 -5.36 19.29
N GLN A 191 -6.54 -5.93 18.51
CA GLN A 191 -6.84 -6.79 17.36
C GLN A 191 -7.67 -8.00 17.78
N VAL A 192 -7.26 -8.68 18.86
CA VAL A 192 -8.00 -9.80 19.44
C VAL A 192 -9.39 -9.39 19.91
N THR A 193 -9.49 -8.30 20.67
CA THR A 193 -10.77 -7.78 21.19
C THR A 193 -11.71 -7.40 20.06
N MET A 194 -11.21 -6.72 19.03
CA MET A 194 -12.01 -6.34 17.85
C MET A 194 -12.44 -7.59 17.06
N GLY A 195 -11.56 -8.56 16.89
CA GLY A 195 -11.87 -9.83 16.25
C GLY A 195 -13.01 -10.58 16.96
N ALA A 196 -12.98 -10.65 18.29
CA ALA A 196 -14.05 -11.24 19.09
C ALA A 196 -15.39 -10.50 18.95
N LEU A 197 -15.37 -9.17 18.79
CA LEU A 197 -16.59 -8.39 18.51
C LEU A 197 -17.19 -8.72 17.13
N TYR A 198 -16.36 -8.84 16.09
CA TYR A 198 -16.81 -9.28 14.76
C TYR A 198 -17.29 -10.74 14.75
N ALA A 199 -16.68 -11.61 15.54
CA ALA A 199 -17.10 -13.01 15.61
C ALA A 199 -18.44 -13.20 16.33
N SER A 200 -18.68 -12.43 17.41
CA SER A 200 -19.90 -12.52 18.21
C SER A 200 -21.09 -11.72 17.66
N GLY A 201 -20.86 -10.68 16.86
CA GLY A 201 -21.94 -9.82 16.35
C GLY A 201 -22.54 -8.86 17.38
N THR A 202 -21.94 -8.72 18.57
CA THR A 202 -22.55 -8.03 19.74
C THR A 202 -22.65 -6.50 19.57
N LEU A 203 -21.79 -5.88 18.75
CA LEU A 203 -21.73 -4.42 18.54
C LEU A 203 -21.40 -4.00 17.10
N VAL A 204 -20.95 -4.95 16.29
CA VAL A 204 -20.64 -4.81 14.88
C VAL A 204 -21.33 -5.96 14.15
N PRO A 205 -21.66 -5.83 12.85
CA PRO A 205 -22.18 -6.96 12.08
C PRO A 205 -21.24 -8.16 12.16
N GLN A 206 -21.80 -9.35 12.32
CA GLN A 206 -21.00 -10.56 12.41
C GLN A 206 -20.22 -10.77 11.11
N ASP A 207 -18.91 -10.96 11.22
CA ASP A 207 -18.00 -11.17 10.09
C ASP A 207 -16.81 -12.03 10.53
N PHE A 208 -16.89 -13.33 10.23
CA PHE A 208 -15.83 -14.28 10.58
C PHE A 208 -14.56 -14.06 9.77
N ALA A 209 -14.64 -13.58 8.52
CA ALA A 209 -13.47 -13.35 7.68
C ALA A 209 -12.63 -12.20 8.27
N LYS A 210 -13.29 -11.09 8.60
CA LYS A 210 -12.65 -9.95 9.24
C LYS A 210 -12.17 -10.25 10.66
N ALA A 211 -12.92 -11.06 11.41
CA ALA A 211 -12.46 -11.54 12.71
C ALA A 211 -11.14 -12.32 12.59
N ARG A 212 -11.06 -13.28 11.66
CA ARG A 212 -9.83 -14.05 11.40
C ARG A 212 -8.69 -13.18 10.93
N GLU A 213 -8.93 -12.21 10.04
CA GLU A 213 -7.91 -11.27 9.58
C GLU A 213 -7.28 -10.52 10.76
N LEU A 214 -8.11 -9.88 11.59
CA LEU A 214 -7.65 -9.10 12.73
C LEU A 214 -6.91 -9.96 13.76
N VAL A 215 -7.47 -11.10 14.16
CA VAL A 215 -6.79 -12.00 15.11
C VAL A 215 -5.53 -12.60 14.50
N GLY A 216 -5.49 -12.81 13.19
CA GLY A 216 -4.33 -13.33 12.46
C GLY A 216 -3.13 -12.41 12.54
N LEU A 217 -3.35 -11.09 12.51
CA LEU A 217 -2.31 -10.09 12.76
C LEU A 217 -1.69 -10.21 14.16
N ALA A 218 -2.48 -10.55 15.18
CA ALA A 218 -1.99 -10.75 16.54
C ALA A 218 -1.24 -12.09 16.68
N VAL A 219 -1.68 -13.14 15.98
CA VAL A 219 -0.96 -14.42 15.89
C VAL A 219 0.42 -14.23 15.25
N ALA A 220 0.51 -13.47 14.16
CA ALA A 220 1.78 -13.17 13.49
C ALA A 220 2.78 -12.41 14.38
N GLN A 221 2.28 -11.69 15.39
CA GLN A 221 3.10 -10.99 16.39
C GLN A 221 3.53 -11.87 17.57
N GLY A 222 3.12 -13.14 17.59
CA GLY A 222 3.39 -14.09 18.68
C GLY A 222 2.54 -13.85 19.93
N TYR A 223 1.38 -13.20 19.81
CA TYR A 223 0.48 -12.97 20.94
C TYR A 223 -0.34 -14.22 21.26
N VAL A 224 0.05 -14.95 22.31
CA VAL A 224 -0.54 -16.26 22.67
C VAL A 224 -2.08 -16.23 22.81
N PRO A 225 -2.71 -15.23 23.46
CA PRO A 225 -4.18 -15.20 23.59
C PRO A 225 -4.91 -15.14 22.23
N ALA A 226 -4.24 -14.71 21.15
CA ALA A 226 -4.82 -14.74 19.81
C ALA A 226 -5.04 -16.16 19.29
N LEU A 227 -4.22 -17.14 19.71
CA LEU A 227 -4.38 -18.54 19.32
C LEU A 227 -5.68 -19.14 19.87
N TYR A 228 -5.96 -18.88 21.15
CA TYR A 228 -7.22 -19.27 21.78
C TYR A 228 -8.42 -18.62 21.05
N GLN A 229 -8.31 -17.34 20.74
CA GLN A 229 -9.38 -16.58 20.10
C GLN A 229 -9.62 -17.01 18.64
N MET A 230 -8.59 -17.46 17.91
CA MET A 230 -8.79 -18.14 16.63
C MET A 230 -9.61 -19.41 16.77
N GLY A 231 -9.37 -20.18 17.83
CA GLY A 231 -10.17 -21.35 18.17
C GLY A 231 -11.64 -20.99 18.44
N GLU A 232 -11.89 -19.95 19.23
CA GLU A 232 -13.25 -19.45 19.50
C GLU A 232 -13.96 -18.97 18.22
N ILE A 233 -13.26 -18.26 17.34
CA ILE A 233 -13.83 -17.84 16.04
C ILE A 233 -14.26 -19.04 15.21
N ALA A 234 -13.39 -20.04 15.08
CA ALA A 234 -13.72 -21.28 14.35
C ALA A 234 -14.87 -22.04 15.01
N ARG A 235 -14.92 -22.08 16.35
CA ARG A 235 -16.02 -22.70 17.10
C ARG A 235 -17.35 -21.99 16.84
N LEU A 236 -17.38 -20.66 16.85
CA LEU A 236 -18.57 -19.85 16.55
C LEU A 236 -19.01 -19.99 15.09
N ALA A 237 -18.06 -20.22 14.16
CA ALA A 237 -18.33 -20.51 12.75
C ALA A 237 -18.76 -21.98 12.50
N ASN A 238 -18.88 -22.81 13.55
CA ASN A 238 -19.18 -24.24 13.48
C ASN A 238 -18.13 -25.09 12.72
N GLU A 239 -16.88 -24.63 12.71
CA GLU A 239 -15.72 -25.30 12.08
C GLU A 239 -14.89 -26.07 13.13
N LEU A 240 -15.53 -27.06 13.76
CA LEU A 240 -14.96 -27.78 14.92
C LEU A 240 -13.54 -28.36 14.69
N PRO A 241 -13.17 -28.91 13.51
CA PRO A 241 -11.79 -29.37 13.27
C PRO A 241 -10.75 -28.26 13.35
N GLN A 242 -11.05 -27.08 12.80
CA GLN A 242 -10.14 -25.94 12.85
C GLN A 242 -10.06 -25.37 14.26
N ALA A 243 -11.19 -25.32 14.98
CA ALA A 243 -11.21 -24.89 16.38
C ALA A 243 -10.27 -25.76 17.24
N LYS A 244 -10.35 -27.09 17.08
CA LYS A 244 -9.47 -28.05 17.74
C LYS A 244 -7.99 -27.77 17.44
N GLU A 245 -7.62 -27.57 16.17
CA GLU A 245 -6.21 -27.30 15.81
C GLU A 245 -5.68 -26.04 16.48
N TRP A 246 -6.47 -24.96 16.48
CA TRP A 246 -6.09 -23.70 17.12
C TRP A 246 -5.99 -23.80 18.63
N TYR A 247 -6.94 -24.50 19.28
CA TYR A 247 -6.84 -24.73 20.71
C TYR A 247 -5.63 -25.60 21.07
N ILE A 248 -5.26 -26.61 20.27
CA ILE A 248 -4.03 -27.39 20.49
C ILE A 248 -2.79 -26.49 20.41
N LYS A 249 -2.73 -25.58 19.42
CA LYS A 249 -1.63 -24.61 19.32
C LYS A 249 -1.55 -23.71 20.55
N ALA A 250 -2.69 -23.23 21.05
CA ALA A 250 -2.76 -22.42 22.26
C ALA A 250 -2.37 -23.22 23.52
N ALA A 251 -2.86 -24.45 23.67
CA ALA A 251 -2.52 -25.34 24.78
C ALA A 251 -1.03 -25.74 24.80
N ASN A 252 -0.40 -25.88 23.63
CA ASN A 252 1.05 -26.09 23.52
C ASN A 252 1.85 -24.84 23.93
N ALA A 253 1.23 -23.66 23.89
CA ALA A 253 1.76 -22.42 24.45
C ALA A 253 1.38 -22.22 25.94
N HIS A 254 0.92 -23.28 26.62
CA HIS A 254 0.48 -23.31 28.01
C HIS A 254 -0.73 -22.39 28.32
N ASP A 255 -1.64 -22.23 27.36
CA ASP A 255 -2.89 -21.51 27.58
C ASP A 255 -3.93 -22.42 28.26
N GLU A 256 -4.20 -22.12 29.53
CA GLU A 256 -5.14 -22.87 30.39
C GLU A 256 -6.58 -22.82 29.86
N GLN A 257 -6.99 -21.70 29.24
CA GLN A 257 -8.34 -21.53 28.69
C GLN A 257 -8.55 -22.43 27.46
N ALA A 258 -7.52 -22.57 26.63
CA ALA A 258 -7.55 -23.46 25.48
C ALA A 258 -7.60 -24.94 25.87
N GLU A 259 -6.91 -25.34 26.95
CA GLU A 259 -6.97 -26.73 27.46
C GLU A 259 -8.37 -27.08 27.96
N MET A 260 -9.03 -26.17 28.69
CA MET A 260 -10.43 -26.32 29.09
C MET A 260 -11.37 -26.32 27.89
N ALA A 261 -11.17 -25.42 26.91
CA ALA A 261 -11.99 -25.36 25.71
C ALA A 261 -11.90 -26.65 24.88
N LEU A 262 -10.70 -27.25 24.75
CA LEU A 262 -10.53 -28.57 24.14
C LEU A 262 -11.33 -29.63 24.87
N SER A 263 -11.26 -29.66 26.20
CA SER A 263 -12.05 -30.60 26.99
C SER A 263 -13.55 -30.46 26.70
N THR A 264 -14.08 -29.22 26.73
CA THR A 264 -15.49 -28.97 26.42
C THR A 264 -15.90 -29.36 24.99
N LEU A 265 -14.98 -29.23 24.01
CA LEU A 265 -15.22 -29.63 22.62
C LEU A 265 -15.40 -31.15 22.49
N TYR A 266 -14.61 -31.93 23.24
CA TYR A 266 -14.67 -33.39 23.27
C TYR A 266 -15.85 -33.96 24.08
N MET A 267 -16.45 -33.17 24.99
CA MET A 267 -17.60 -33.59 25.81
C MET A 267 -18.95 -33.50 25.09
N GLN A 268 -19.01 -32.91 23.89
CA GLN A 268 -20.26 -32.72 23.17
C GLN A 268 -20.76 -34.03 22.56
N GLU A 269 -21.70 -34.73 23.22
CA GLU A 269 -22.23 -36.04 22.80
C GLU A 269 -22.70 -36.10 21.33
N LYS A 270 -23.24 -35.00 20.80
CA LYS A 270 -23.74 -34.90 19.42
C LYS A 270 -22.66 -34.57 18.39
N SER A 271 -21.43 -34.28 18.84
CA SER A 271 -20.31 -33.92 17.96
C SER A 271 -19.62 -35.18 17.42
N PRO A 272 -19.18 -35.19 16.15
CA PRO A 272 -18.34 -36.28 15.62
C PRO A 272 -16.99 -36.40 16.33
N MET A 273 -16.63 -35.42 17.18
CA MET A 273 -15.41 -35.42 17.98
C MET A 273 -15.63 -35.94 19.41
N TYR A 274 -16.81 -36.43 19.75
CA TYR A 274 -17.11 -36.88 21.11
C TYR A 274 -16.13 -37.96 21.58
N ASP A 275 -15.36 -37.66 22.63
CA ASP A 275 -14.44 -38.58 23.28
C ASP A 275 -14.21 -38.13 24.74
N LEU A 276 -14.94 -38.76 25.67
CA LEU A 276 -14.84 -38.43 27.09
C LEU A 276 -13.44 -38.68 27.67
N LYS A 277 -12.67 -39.65 27.14
CA LYS A 277 -11.31 -39.91 27.63
C LYS A 277 -10.38 -38.78 27.21
N ALA A 278 -10.46 -38.34 25.95
CA ALA A 278 -9.71 -37.18 25.49
C ALA A 278 -10.11 -35.91 26.25
N ALA A 279 -11.41 -35.70 26.49
CA ALA A 279 -11.90 -34.59 27.31
C ALA A 279 -11.29 -34.58 28.71
N PHE A 280 -11.28 -35.75 29.37
CA PHE A 280 -10.69 -35.94 30.68
C PHE A 280 -9.19 -35.62 30.69
N LEU A 281 -8.42 -36.11 29.71
CA LEU A 281 -6.98 -35.86 29.62
C LEU A 281 -6.64 -34.37 29.46
N TRP A 282 -7.40 -33.62 28.64
CA TRP A 282 -7.21 -32.18 28.50
C TRP A 282 -7.60 -31.41 29.76
N MET A 283 -8.66 -31.83 30.45
CA MET A 283 -9.06 -31.24 31.73
C MET A 283 -8.01 -31.50 32.82
N LEU A 284 -7.49 -32.72 32.88
CA LEU A 284 -6.40 -33.10 33.79
C LEU A 284 -5.16 -32.24 33.56
N LYS A 285 -4.80 -32.01 32.29
CA LYS A 285 -3.67 -31.15 31.93
C LYS A 285 -3.87 -29.71 32.41
N ALA A 286 -5.06 -29.13 32.18
CA ALA A 286 -5.39 -27.78 32.67
C ALA A 286 -5.34 -27.69 34.20
N ALA A 287 -5.85 -28.72 34.89
CA ALA A 287 -5.83 -28.78 36.35
C ALA A 287 -4.41 -28.89 36.92
N GLN A 288 -3.54 -29.68 36.27
CA GLN A 288 -2.11 -29.80 36.61
C GLN A 288 -1.34 -28.51 36.36
N ASN A 289 -1.71 -27.74 35.34
CA ASN A 289 -1.15 -26.42 35.06
C ASN A 289 -1.62 -25.33 36.04
N GLY A 290 -2.50 -25.67 36.98
CA GLY A 290 -2.91 -24.79 38.08
C GLY A 290 -4.23 -24.05 37.86
N SER A 291 -5.00 -24.39 36.83
CA SER A 291 -6.33 -23.78 36.61
C SER A 291 -7.30 -24.23 37.71
N HIS A 292 -7.78 -23.27 38.50
CA HIS A 292 -8.77 -23.52 39.57
C HIS A 292 -10.07 -24.12 39.01
N ASP A 293 -10.59 -23.55 37.92
CA ASP A 293 -11.83 -24.00 37.29
C ASP A 293 -11.67 -25.42 36.72
N ALA A 294 -10.51 -25.74 36.15
CA ALA A 294 -10.21 -27.09 35.68
C ALA A 294 -10.12 -28.10 36.83
N GLN A 295 -9.53 -27.71 37.96
CA GLN A 295 -9.44 -28.57 39.15
C GLN A 295 -10.84 -28.92 39.70
N LEU A 296 -11.78 -27.95 39.70
CA LEU A 296 -13.18 -28.20 40.07
C LEU A 296 -13.88 -29.09 39.05
N ALA A 297 -13.75 -28.80 37.75
CA ALA A 297 -14.36 -29.59 36.70
C ALA A 297 -13.83 -31.04 36.69
N LEU A 298 -12.54 -31.24 36.98
CA LEU A 298 -11.93 -32.56 37.10
C LEU A 298 -12.45 -33.32 38.33
N SER A 299 -12.67 -32.65 39.47
CA SER A 299 -13.34 -33.24 40.64
C SER A 299 -14.72 -33.80 40.26
N ASP A 300 -15.51 -33.02 39.51
CA ASP A 300 -16.82 -33.46 39.02
C ASP A 300 -16.74 -34.63 38.03
N MET A 301 -15.71 -34.66 37.17
CA MET A 301 -15.47 -35.78 36.25
C MET A 301 -15.18 -37.08 36.99
N TYR A 302 -14.38 -37.05 38.07
CA TYR A 302 -14.12 -38.20 38.92
C TYR A 302 -15.35 -38.64 39.72
N LYS A 303 -16.19 -37.72 40.20
CA LYS A 303 -17.47 -38.10 40.88
C LYS A 303 -18.43 -38.82 39.95
N LYS A 304 -18.51 -38.37 38.69
CA LYS A 304 -19.49 -38.87 37.71
C LYS A 304 -18.96 -40.02 36.85
N GLY A 305 -17.66 -40.33 36.93
CA GLY A 305 -17.02 -41.32 36.07
C GLY A 305 -16.97 -40.89 34.59
N TRP A 306 -16.76 -39.61 34.32
CA TRP A 306 -16.68 -39.08 32.95
C TRP A 306 -15.27 -39.20 32.39
N GLY A 307 -15.06 -40.15 31.48
CA GLY A 307 -13.77 -40.39 30.83
C GLY A 307 -12.75 -41.15 31.69
N VAL A 308 -13.09 -41.42 32.95
CA VAL A 308 -12.31 -42.18 33.95
C VAL A 308 -13.27 -42.95 34.86
N GLU A 309 -12.79 -43.98 35.55
CA GLU A 309 -13.59 -44.65 36.59
C GLU A 309 -13.93 -43.68 37.72
N ALA A 310 -15.14 -43.84 38.28
CA ALA A 310 -15.59 -42.96 39.34
C ALA A 310 -14.78 -43.19 40.63
N ASP A 311 -14.25 -42.12 41.21
CA ASP A 311 -13.43 -42.16 42.42
C ASP A 311 -13.68 -40.92 43.29
N GLU A 312 -14.44 -41.11 44.38
CA GLU A 312 -14.81 -40.05 45.31
C GLU A 312 -13.61 -39.51 46.11
N HIS A 313 -12.58 -40.33 46.32
CA HIS A 313 -11.38 -39.94 47.04
C HIS A 313 -10.55 -38.98 46.19
N ILE A 314 -10.24 -39.35 44.95
CA ILE A 314 -9.49 -38.49 44.01
C ILE A 314 -10.28 -37.21 43.69
N ALA A 315 -11.61 -37.32 43.55
CA ALA A 315 -12.46 -36.14 43.40
C ALA A 315 -12.31 -35.15 44.57
N SER A 316 -12.29 -35.66 45.80
CA SER A 316 -12.12 -34.85 47.00
C SER A 316 -10.72 -34.20 47.08
N GLU A 317 -9.67 -34.91 46.65
CA GLU A 317 -8.31 -34.37 46.57
C GLU A 317 -8.20 -33.20 45.59
N TRP A 318 -8.79 -33.32 44.39
CA TRP A 318 -8.83 -32.23 43.41
C TRP A 318 -9.64 -31.04 43.91
N GLN A 319 -10.74 -31.28 44.64
CA GLN A 319 -11.53 -30.21 45.26
C GLN A 319 -10.74 -29.46 46.36
N GLN A 320 -9.95 -30.18 47.16
CA GLN A 320 -9.04 -29.56 48.14
C GLN A 320 -7.91 -28.80 47.46
N THR A 321 -7.39 -29.32 46.34
CA THR A 321 -6.36 -28.66 45.53
C THR A 321 -6.91 -27.36 44.95
N ALA A 322 -8.13 -27.37 44.40
CA ALA A 322 -8.84 -26.17 43.97
C ALA A 322 -8.98 -25.13 45.09
N ALA A 323 -9.36 -25.55 46.30
CA ALA A 323 -9.46 -24.65 47.45
C ALA A 323 -8.09 -24.03 47.85
N LYS A 324 -7.00 -24.79 47.74
CA LYS A 324 -5.63 -24.28 47.96
C LYS A 324 -5.18 -23.34 46.84
N THR A 325 -5.49 -23.66 45.58
CA THR A 325 -5.21 -22.79 44.42
C THR A 325 -5.98 -21.48 44.53
N ALA A 326 -7.21 -21.49 45.03
CA ALA A 326 -7.98 -20.28 45.31
C ALA A 326 -7.35 -19.39 46.41
N GLN A 327 -6.56 -19.99 47.31
CA GLN A 327 -5.78 -19.28 48.33
C GLN A 327 -4.37 -18.87 47.86
N TRP A 328 -3.98 -19.22 46.64
CA TRP A 328 -2.64 -18.96 46.09
C TRP A 328 -2.35 -17.46 46.00
N THR A 329 -1.10 -17.10 46.29
CA THR A 329 -0.68 -15.70 46.39
C THR A 329 -0.63 -15.04 45.01
N PRO A 330 -1.41 -13.96 44.77
CA PRO A 330 -1.43 -13.32 43.46
C PRO A 330 -0.02 -12.89 43.04
N ALA A 331 0.29 -13.04 41.76
CA ALA A 331 1.57 -12.60 41.19
C ALA A 331 1.95 -11.21 41.71
N LYS A 332 3.23 -11.05 42.14
CA LYS A 332 3.75 -9.79 42.70
C LYS A 332 3.31 -8.60 41.83
N ALA A 333 2.88 -7.50 42.44
CA ALA A 333 2.35 -6.31 41.74
C ALA A 333 3.21 -5.86 40.55
N GLN A 334 4.55 -5.95 40.68
CA GLN A 334 5.51 -5.61 39.63
C GLN A 334 5.44 -6.53 38.39
N ILE A 335 5.14 -7.82 38.57
CA ILE A 335 4.97 -8.78 37.46
C ILE A 335 3.71 -8.44 36.69
N LYS A 336 2.61 -8.17 37.41
CA LYS A 336 1.33 -7.75 36.79
C LYS A 336 1.52 -6.46 36.00
N ALA A 337 2.20 -5.47 36.59
CA ALA A 337 2.55 -4.23 35.90
C ALA A 337 3.41 -4.48 34.66
N ALA A 338 4.47 -5.29 34.75
CA ALA A 338 5.34 -5.58 33.60
C ALA A 338 4.59 -6.26 32.45
N ARG A 339 3.72 -7.23 32.76
CA ARG A 339 2.88 -7.91 31.77
C ARG A 339 1.93 -6.93 31.10
N TRP A 340 1.20 -6.13 31.88
CA TRP A 340 0.26 -5.15 31.32
C TRP A 340 0.97 -4.11 30.44
N LEU A 341 2.10 -3.57 30.89
CA LEU A 341 2.90 -2.59 30.14
C LEU A 341 3.49 -3.13 28.82
N THR A 342 3.38 -4.43 28.54
CA THR A 342 4.00 -5.08 27.39
C THR A 342 3.09 -6.05 26.65
N ASN A 343 1.77 -6.04 26.92
CA ASN A 343 0.81 -7.04 26.41
C ASN A 343 1.30 -8.49 26.64
N GLY A 344 1.79 -8.78 27.84
CA GLY A 344 2.22 -10.10 28.27
C GLY A 344 3.64 -10.52 27.88
N LYS A 345 4.39 -9.71 27.12
CA LYS A 345 5.73 -10.08 26.63
C LYS A 345 6.80 -10.13 27.72
N ALA A 346 6.66 -9.31 28.77
CA ALA A 346 7.62 -9.22 29.87
C ALA A 346 7.03 -9.72 31.20
N THR A 347 7.85 -10.46 31.95
CA THR A 347 7.52 -10.89 33.33
C THR A 347 8.22 -10.06 34.40
N ALA A 348 9.12 -9.17 33.99
CA ALA A 348 9.85 -8.27 34.89
C ALA A 348 9.93 -6.85 34.33
N LEU A 349 9.87 -5.83 35.21
CA LEU A 349 10.02 -4.43 34.81
C LEU A 349 11.37 -4.16 34.12
N ALA A 350 12.41 -4.96 34.38
CA ALA A 350 13.71 -4.85 33.72
C ALA A 350 13.69 -5.22 32.23
N GLN A 351 12.66 -5.93 31.74
CA GLN A 351 12.48 -6.32 30.34
C GLN A 351 11.62 -5.30 29.56
N THR A 352 11.25 -4.20 30.20
CA THR A 352 10.37 -3.17 29.62
C THR A 352 11.19 -1.96 29.15
N PRO A 353 10.60 -1.02 28.39
CA PRO A 353 11.25 0.24 28.01
C PRO A 353 11.65 1.15 29.19
N TYR A 354 11.29 0.81 30.42
CA TYR A 354 11.66 1.55 31.63
C TYR A 354 13.07 1.24 32.12
N ARG A 355 13.71 0.15 31.64
CA ARG A 355 15.04 -0.28 32.07
C ARG A 355 16.10 0.81 31.85
N LEU A 356 17.10 0.84 32.72
CA LEU A 356 18.30 1.66 32.50
C LEU A 356 19.23 0.98 31.49
N HIS A 357 19.91 1.80 30.69
CA HIS A 357 20.82 1.38 29.62
C HIS A 357 22.22 1.96 29.82
N GLY A 358 23.19 1.51 29.03
CA GLY A 358 24.56 2.02 29.06
C GLY A 358 25.25 1.57 30.33
N ILE A 359 25.88 2.49 31.06
CA ILE A 359 26.71 2.15 32.23
C ILE A 359 25.93 1.63 33.45
N PHE A 360 24.60 1.79 33.46
CA PHE A 360 23.73 1.18 34.46
C PHE A 360 23.45 -0.31 34.21
N SER A 361 23.90 -0.82 33.06
CA SER A 361 23.85 -2.23 32.65
C SER A 361 25.25 -2.70 32.25
N PRO A 362 25.64 -3.97 32.45
CA PRO A 362 26.94 -4.45 31.99
C PRO A 362 27.02 -4.37 30.46
N TRP A 363 27.78 -3.41 29.95
CA TRP A 363 28.33 -3.49 28.59
C TRP A 363 29.53 -4.45 28.63
N GLU A 364 29.92 -5.03 27.50
CA GLU A 364 31.05 -5.97 27.33
C GLU A 364 32.44 -5.39 27.68
N ASN A 365 32.50 -4.30 28.46
CA ASN A 365 33.73 -3.80 29.05
C ASN A 365 33.48 -3.34 30.50
N ALA A 366 33.87 -4.24 31.40
CA ALA A 366 33.81 -4.06 32.84
C ALA A 366 34.72 -2.92 33.37
N SER A 367 35.74 -2.51 32.61
CA SER A 367 36.64 -1.41 33.01
C SER A 367 35.92 -0.07 33.01
N ALA A 368 34.94 0.13 32.13
CA ALA A 368 34.17 1.38 32.11
C ALA A 368 33.30 1.58 33.35
N LEU A 369 32.98 0.51 34.09
CA LEU A 369 32.23 0.58 35.35
C LEU A 369 33.07 1.08 36.54
N LYS A 370 34.40 1.12 36.41
CA LYS A 370 35.29 1.51 37.52
C LYS A 370 35.16 3.00 37.84
N GLU A 371 34.84 3.31 39.09
CA GLU A 371 34.85 4.66 39.63
C GLU A 371 36.22 5.34 39.47
N ASN A 372 36.22 6.67 39.33
CA ASN A 372 37.42 7.50 39.14
C ASN A 372 38.28 7.07 37.93
N HIS A 373 37.65 6.58 36.87
CA HIS A 373 38.31 6.22 35.62
C HIS A 373 37.97 7.22 34.51
N TYR A 374 38.92 7.47 33.60
CA TYR A 374 38.66 8.18 32.34
C TYR A 374 38.31 7.16 31.27
N ASN A 375 37.13 7.28 30.68
CA ASN A 375 36.73 6.48 29.55
C ASN A 375 37.01 7.23 28.25
N GLN A 376 37.46 6.51 27.23
CA GLN A 376 37.56 7.07 25.90
C GLN A 376 36.14 7.31 25.36
N PRO A 377 35.81 8.53 24.89
CA PRO A 377 34.54 8.78 24.27
C PRO A 377 34.44 8.04 22.92
N PRO A 378 33.23 7.71 22.45
CA PRO A 378 33.05 7.14 21.12
C PRO A 378 33.59 8.09 20.06
N GLN A 379 34.49 7.59 19.20
CA GLN A 379 34.95 8.30 18.01
C GLN A 379 33.98 8.00 16.88
N MET A 380 33.43 9.04 16.26
CA MET A 380 32.64 8.90 15.03
C MET A 380 33.60 9.00 13.85
N ASP A 381 33.45 8.11 12.87
CA ASP A 381 34.21 8.22 11.63
C ASP A 381 33.92 9.58 10.97
N PRO A 382 34.95 10.33 10.55
CA PRO A 382 34.75 11.59 9.86
C PRO A 382 34.10 11.30 8.50
N LEU A 383 32.82 11.64 8.36
CA LEU A 383 32.13 11.65 7.08
C LEU A 383 32.59 12.85 6.25
N VAL A 384 33.43 12.60 5.25
CA VAL A 384 33.80 13.60 4.23
C VAL A 384 32.83 13.53 3.05
N ARG A 385 32.62 14.66 2.38
CA ARG A 385 31.70 14.80 1.23
C ARG A 385 31.96 13.74 0.14
N ALA A 386 33.22 13.43 -0.14
CA ALA A 386 33.62 12.40 -1.09
C ALA A 386 33.16 10.97 -0.70
N ASN A 387 32.92 10.71 0.59
CA ASN A 387 32.36 9.43 1.06
C ASN A 387 30.83 9.39 0.95
N LEU A 388 30.18 10.56 0.84
CA LEU A 388 28.73 10.69 0.78
C LEU A 388 28.20 10.69 -0.66
N TYR A 389 28.97 11.24 -1.61
CA TYR A 389 28.55 11.42 -2.99
C TYR A 389 29.52 10.70 -3.93
N GLN A 390 29.12 9.49 -4.35
CA GLN A 390 29.90 8.62 -5.24
C GLN A 390 29.11 8.38 -6.53
N PRO A 391 29.24 9.25 -7.55
CA PRO A 391 28.46 9.14 -8.79
C PRO A 391 28.75 7.82 -9.50
N GLN A 392 27.68 7.08 -9.83
CA GLN A 392 27.76 5.76 -10.46
C GLN A 392 27.56 5.87 -11.97
N PHE A 393 28.66 5.84 -12.73
CA PHE A 393 28.64 5.90 -14.19
C PHE A 393 28.39 4.53 -14.83
N GLU A 394 27.23 3.94 -14.55
CA GLU A 394 26.78 2.66 -15.10
C GLU A 394 25.60 2.86 -16.04
N MET A 395 25.58 2.10 -17.14
CA MET A 395 24.44 2.12 -18.07
C MET A 395 23.19 1.58 -17.37
N ILE A 396 22.04 2.17 -17.66
CA ILE A 396 20.77 1.61 -17.23
C ILE A 396 20.47 0.34 -18.04
N THR A 397 20.22 -0.77 -17.34
CA THR A 397 19.81 -2.01 -17.98
C THR A 397 18.33 -1.93 -18.37
N PRO A 398 17.93 -2.43 -19.54
CA PRO A 398 16.55 -2.40 -19.99
C PRO A 398 15.53 -2.92 -18.98
N ASN A 399 15.82 -4.05 -18.33
CA ASN A 399 14.95 -4.65 -17.31
C ASN A 399 14.77 -3.85 -16.01
N ARG A 400 15.50 -2.74 -15.83
CA ARG A 400 15.31 -1.80 -14.72
C ARG A 400 14.36 -0.66 -15.09
N ILE A 401 14.04 -0.48 -16.37
CA ILE A 401 13.11 0.53 -16.85
C ILE A 401 11.70 -0.09 -16.86
N PRO A 402 10.70 0.51 -16.20
CA PRO A 402 9.34 0.02 -16.26
C PRO A 402 8.79 -0.07 -17.68
N ILE A 403 8.04 -1.15 -17.98
CA ILE A 403 7.36 -1.33 -19.29
C ILE A 403 6.44 -0.14 -19.63
N SER A 404 5.90 0.56 -18.64
CA SER A 404 5.09 1.76 -18.83
C SER A 404 5.85 2.88 -19.52
N ASP A 405 7.15 3.01 -19.27
CA ASP A 405 7.96 4.09 -19.79
C ASP A 405 8.27 3.85 -21.28
N TYR A 406 8.48 2.58 -21.65
CA TYR A 406 8.53 2.17 -23.05
C TYR A 406 7.21 2.42 -23.77
N TYR A 407 6.08 2.03 -23.17
CA TYR A 407 4.76 2.27 -23.77
C TYR A 407 4.44 3.76 -23.94
N ASN A 408 4.76 4.59 -22.94
CA ASN A 408 4.59 6.04 -23.03
C ASN A 408 5.45 6.64 -24.15
N ALA A 409 6.71 6.20 -24.26
CA ALA A 409 7.60 6.65 -25.33
C ALA A 409 7.12 6.19 -26.71
N LEU A 410 6.57 4.97 -26.83
CA LEU A 410 5.96 4.49 -28.08
C LEU A 410 4.82 5.39 -28.50
N VAL A 411 3.94 5.73 -27.56
CA VAL A 411 2.77 6.56 -27.90
C VAL A 411 3.18 7.99 -28.23
N ALA A 412 4.18 8.54 -27.54
CA ALA A 412 4.73 9.84 -27.90
C ALA A 412 5.32 9.86 -29.33
N ALA A 413 5.90 8.75 -29.78
CA ALA A 413 6.45 8.61 -31.13
C ALA A 413 5.39 8.47 -32.24
N LEU A 414 4.14 8.13 -31.91
CA LEU A 414 3.06 7.92 -32.90
C LEU A 414 2.52 9.21 -33.56
N GLY A 415 2.98 10.40 -33.14
CA GLY A 415 2.57 11.68 -33.74
C GLY A 415 1.06 11.98 -33.65
N GLU A 416 0.51 12.70 -34.62
CA GLU A 416 -0.95 12.93 -34.74
C GLU A 416 -1.70 11.62 -35.03
N ALA A 417 -2.96 11.54 -34.61
CA ALA A 417 -3.76 10.33 -34.87
C ALA A 417 -4.01 10.22 -36.38
N PRO A 418 -3.74 9.05 -37.01
CA PRO A 418 -4.11 8.86 -38.40
C PRO A 418 -5.61 9.07 -38.54
N VAL A 419 -6.02 9.92 -39.47
CA VAL A 419 -7.44 10.13 -39.79
C VAL A 419 -7.97 8.85 -40.43
N GLU A 420 -8.67 8.04 -39.66
CA GLU A 420 -9.38 6.89 -40.21
C GLU A 420 -10.57 7.38 -41.05
N PRO A 421 -10.91 6.69 -42.15
CA PRO A 421 -12.11 7.05 -42.93
C PRO A 421 -13.36 7.11 -42.05
N LEU A 422 -14.30 7.99 -42.39
CA LEU A 422 -15.62 8.00 -41.74
C LEU A 422 -16.25 6.61 -41.92
N VAL A 423 -16.51 5.92 -40.80
CA VAL A 423 -17.16 4.60 -40.82
C VAL A 423 -18.50 4.74 -40.12
N PHE A 424 -19.54 4.20 -40.73
CA PHE A 424 -20.87 4.11 -40.13
C PHE A 424 -21.10 2.68 -39.63
N PRO A 425 -20.95 2.40 -38.31
CA PRO A 425 -21.26 1.09 -37.76
C PRO A 425 -22.70 0.68 -38.08
N ARG A 426 -22.90 -0.58 -38.48
CA ARG A 426 -24.23 -1.11 -38.81
C ARG A 426 -24.71 -2.03 -37.69
N TYR A 427 -26.01 -2.00 -37.42
CA TYR A 427 -26.63 -3.03 -36.58
C TYR A 427 -26.67 -4.36 -37.33
N PRO A 428 -26.75 -5.50 -36.62
CA PRO A 428 -26.88 -6.82 -37.24
C PRO A 428 -27.98 -6.81 -38.31
N ALA A 429 -27.66 -7.38 -39.48
CA ALA A 429 -28.63 -7.56 -40.55
C ALA A 429 -29.64 -8.65 -40.19
N VAL A 430 -30.85 -8.54 -40.75
CA VAL A 430 -31.88 -9.60 -40.67
C VAL A 430 -31.34 -10.85 -41.37
N SER A 431 -31.40 -12.02 -40.71
CA SER A 431 -30.86 -13.26 -41.28
C SER A 431 -31.80 -13.86 -42.33
N VAL A 432 -31.23 -14.64 -43.27
CA VAL A 432 -32.00 -15.28 -44.35
C VAL A 432 -32.97 -16.34 -43.79
N ASP A 433 -32.73 -16.91 -42.61
CA ASP A 433 -33.65 -17.87 -41.99
C ASP A 433 -34.90 -17.21 -41.36
N GLU A 434 -34.87 -15.90 -41.07
CA GLU A 434 -36.06 -15.14 -40.66
C GLU A 434 -37.04 -14.90 -41.83
N THR A 435 -36.70 -15.32 -43.07
CA THR A 435 -37.54 -15.13 -44.28
C THR A 435 -38.81 -15.98 -44.31
N THR A 436 -38.93 -17.03 -43.48
CA THR A 436 -40.20 -17.77 -43.30
C THR A 436 -41.28 -16.96 -42.56
N SER A 437 -40.96 -15.74 -42.09
CA SER A 437 -41.85 -14.87 -41.32
C SER A 437 -42.10 -13.49 -41.95
N VAL A 438 -41.76 -13.22 -43.22
CA VAL A 438 -41.99 -11.89 -43.85
C VAL A 438 -43.45 -11.46 -43.72
N ASP A 439 -44.40 -12.34 -44.06
CA ASP A 439 -45.84 -12.05 -43.93
C ASP A 439 -46.27 -11.72 -42.50
N LYS A 440 -45.58 -12.29 -41.49
CA LYS A 440 -45.83 -12.01 -40.08
C LYS A 440 -45.21 -10.67 -39.67
N LEU A 441 -43.98 -10.40 -40.10
CA LEU A 441 -43.28 -9.14 -39.86
C LEU A 441 -44.00 -7.96 -40.52
N GLU A 442 -44.53 -8.15 -41.73
CA GLU A 442 -45.36 -7.16 -42.42
C GLU A 442 -46.64 -6.88 -41.65
N LYS A 443 -47.33 -7.91 -41.16
CA LYS A 443 -48.51 -7.74 -40.30
C LYS A 443 -48.17 -6.96 -39.03
N GLU A 444 -47.09 -7.32 -38.34
CA GLU A 444 -46.65 -6.63 -37.12
C GLU A 444 -46.26 -5.16 -37.39
N ALA A 445 -45.56 -4.91 -38.50
CA ALA A 445 -45.19 -3.56 -38.92
C ALA A 445 -46.43 -2.70 -39.27
N HIS A 446 -47.43 -3.29 -39.93
CA HIS A 446 -48.72 -2.65 -40.22
C HIS A 446 -49.56 -2.38 -38.96
N LEU A 447 -49.45 -3.23 -37.95
CA LEU A 447 -50.05 -3.02 -36.64
C LEU A 447 -49.30 -1.97 -35.79
N GLY A 448 -48.21 -1.42 -36.31
CA GLY A 448 -47.48 -0.32 -35.68
C GLY A 448 -46.27 -0.74 -34.85
N ASP A 449 -45.84 -2.00 -34.85
CA ASP A 449 -44.66 -2.40 -34.06
C ASP A 449 -43.38 -1.77 -34.60
N ALA A 450 -42.74 -0.92 -33.78
CA ALA A 450 -41.56 -0.15 -34.18
C ALA A 450 -40.32 -1.02 -34.44
N SER A 451 -40.22 -2.21 -33.83
CA SER A 451 -39.11 -3.14 -34.08
C SER A 451 -39.30 -3.89 -35.39
N ALA A 452 -40.53 -4.30 -35.69
CA ALA A 452 -40.93 -4.92 -36.94
C ALA A 452 -40.78 -3.95 -38.11
N GLN A 453 -41.21 -2.69 -37.94
CA GLN A 453 -41.00 -1.62 -38.94
C GLN A 453 -39.51 -1.41 -39.23
N TYR A 454 -38.66 -1.37 -38.20
CA TYR A 454 -37.21 -1.26 -38.37
C TYR A 454 -36.61 -2.46 -39.13
N ARG A 455 -36.97 -3.70 -38.75
CA ARG A 455 -36.48 -4.91 -39.42
C ARG A 455 -36.95 -4.97 -40.87
N LEU A 456 -38.23 -4.66 -41.13
CA LEU A 456 -38.81 -4.63 -42.46
C LEU A 456 -38.14 -3.56 -43.34
N ALA A 457 -37.78 -2.41 -42.76
CA ALA A 457 -36.98 -1.40 -43.45
C ALA A 457 -35.60 -1.92 -43.86
N GLN A 458 -34.89 -2.65 -42.97
CA GLN A 458 -33.62 -3.31 -43.33
C GLN A 458 -33.80 -4.32 -44.47
N MET A 459 -34.90 -5.09 -44.46
CA MET A 459 -35.22 -6.05 -45.52
C MET A 459 -35.46 -5.38 -46.86
N TYR A 460 -36.26 -4.31 -46.90
CA TYR A 460 -36.49 -3.51 -48.11
C TYR A 460 -35.21 -2.81 -48.61
N GLN A 461 -34.36 -2.32 -47.70
CA GLN A 461 -33.09 -1.68 -48.06
C GLN A 461 -32.13 -2.68 -48.72
N GLN A 462 -32.03 -3.90 -48.18
CA GLN A 462 -31.06 -4.91 -48.59
C GLN A 462 -31.60 -5.93 -49.61
N GLY A 463 -32.92 -5.95 -49.86
CA GLY A 463 -33.56 -6.93 -50.74
C GLY A 463 -33.59 -8.36 -50.18
N ILE A 464 -33.62 -8.50 -48.84
CA ILE A 464 -33.65 -9.81 -48.17
C ILE A 464 -35.11 -10.23 -47.99
N GLY A 465 -35.54 -11.33 -48.62
CA GLY A 465 -36.91 -11.85 -48.50
C GLY A 465 -38.01 -11.02 -49.19
N VAL A 466 -37.70 -9.77 -49.58
CA VAL A 466 -38.56 -8.86 -50.35
C VAL A 466 -37.76 -8.25 -51.50
N LYS A 467 -38.44 -7.77 -52.55
CA LYS A 467 -37.77 -7.01 -53.61
C LYS A 467 -37.20 -5.72 -53.02
N GLN A 468 -35.92 -5.44 -53.29
CA GLN A 468 -35.26 -4.21 -52.83
C GLN A 468 -36.08 -2.97 -53.22
N ASN A 469 -36.35 -2.11 -52.25
CA ASN A 469 -37.09 -0.87 -52.44
C ASN A 469 -36.66 0.17 -51.40
N ILE A 470 -35.84 1.13 -51.82
CA ILE A 470 -35.27 2.16 -50.94
C ILE A 470 -36.35 3.14 -50.43
N GLU A 471 -37.36 3.46 -51.23
CA GLU A 471 -38.45 4.36 -50.82
C GLU A 471 -39.28 3.75 -49.68
N GLU A 472 -39.61 2.46 -49.81
CA GLU A 472 -40.30 1.71 -48.75
C GLU A 472 -39.43 1.54 -47.50
N ALA A 473 -38.12 1.30 -47.66
CA ALA A 473 -37.20 1.25 -46.54
C ALA A 473 -37.19 2.58 -45.76
N ILE A 474 -37.12 3.72 -46.45
CA ILE A 474 -37.17 5.05 -45.82
C ILE A 474 -38.50 5.26 -45.11
N ARG A 475 -39.62 4.88 -45.73
CA ARG A 475 -40.95 5.00 -45.13
C ARG A 475 -41.03 4.24 -43.81
N TYR A 476 -40.61 2.98 -43.79
CA TYR A 476 -40.65 2.17 -42.58
C TYR A 476 -39.63 2.62 -41.52
N TYR A 477 -38.43 3.10 -41.93
CA TYR A 477 -37.50 3.72 -40.99
C TYR A 477 -38.08 4.99 -40.35
N GLN A 478 -38.78 5.83 -41.12
CA GLN A 478 -39.45 7.03 -40.59
C GLN A 478 -40.58 6.67 -39.61
N LEU A 479 -41.40 5.67 -39.93
CA LEU A 479 -42.45 5.18 -39.04
C LEU A 479 -41.87 4.67 -37.71
N ALA A 480 -40.82 3.86 -37.78
CA ALA A 480 -40.14 3.36 -36.58
C ALA A 480 -39.48 4.51 -35.79
N ALA A 481 -38.82 5.46 -36.46
CA ALA A 481 -38.18 6.62 -35.83
C ALA A 481 -39.20 7.54 -35.14
N ALA A 482 -40.39 7.75 -35.73
CA ALA A 482 -41.48 8.51 -35.11
C ALA A 482 -41.94 7.91 -33.77
N GLN A 483 -41.75 6.60 -33.61
CA GLN A 483 -42.00 5.85 -32.38
C GLN A 483 -40.77 5.75 -31.46
N GLN A 484 -39.79 6.65 -31.61
CA GLN A 484 -38.54 6.69 -30.83
C GLN A 484 -37.64 5.46 -31.03
N ASN A 485 -37.76 4.71 -32.14
CA ASN A 485 -36.78 3.69 -32.47
C ASN A 485 -35.47 4.34 -32.93
N LEU A 486 -34.51 4.45 -32.00
CA LEU A 486 -33.22 5.08 -32.25
C LEU A 486 -32.37 4.35 -33.30
N ARG A 487 -32.58 3.04 -33.52
CA ARG A 487 -31.86 2.30 -34.57
C ARG A 487 -32.32 2.74 -35.95
N ALA A 488 -33.63 2.89 -36.14
CA ALA A 488 -34.21 3.37 -37.38
C ALA A 488 -33.81 4.82 -37.68
N ALA A 489 -33.88 5.68 -36.67
CA ALA A 489 -33.48 7.08 -36.81
C ALA A 489 -31.98 7.24 -37.12
N TYR A 490 -31.12 6.43 -36.49
CA TYR A 490 -29.70 6.36 -36.83
C TYR A 490 -29.48 5.90 -38.27
N GLN A 491 -30.11 4.80 -38.72
CA GLN A 491 -29.96 4.34 -40.11
C GLN A 491 -30.41 5.40 -41.13
N LEU A 492 -31.52 6.08 -40.84
CA LEU A 492 -31.99 7.17 -41.69
C LEU A 492 -30.97 8.34 -41.76
N SER A 493 -30.33 8.67 -40.64
CA SER A 493 -29.26 9.68 -40.62
C SER A 493 -28.06 9.27 -41.49
N VAL A 494 -27.64 7.99 -41.41
CA VAL A 494 -26.54 7.44 -42.21
C VAL A 494 -26.88 7.50 -43.69
N MET A 495 -28.11 7.12 -44.09
CA MET A 495 -28.53 7.18 -45.50
C MET A 495 -28.39 8.59 -46.10
N TYR A 496 -28.75 9.64 -45.33
CA TYR A 496 -28.62 11.02 -45.79
C TYR A 496 -27.17 11.56 -45.75
N LEU A 497 -26.31 11.02 -44.89
CA LEU A 497 -24.91 11.44 -44.75
C LEU A 497 -23.98 10.74 -45.75
N ASP A 498 -24.13 9.42 -45.90
CA ASP A 498 -23.30 8.57 -46.77
C ASP A 498 -23.64 8.76 -48.25
N GLY A 499 -24.92 9.02 -48.56
CA GLY A 499 -25.36 9.33 -49.91
C GLY A 499 -25.38 8.15 -50.89
N HIS A 500 -25.16 6.92 -50.40
CA HIS A 500 -25.09 5.72 -51.23
C HIS A 500 -26.46 5.30 -51.78
N ASP A 501 -27.48 5.27 -50.92
CA ASP A 501 -28.83 4.78 -51.28
C ASP A 501 -29.76 5.91 -51.73
N VAL A 502 -29.48 7.16 -51.32
CA VAL A 502 -30.24 8.37 -51.65
C VAL A 502 -29.31 9.56 -51.85
N PRO A 503 -29.71 10.61 -52.60
CA PRO A 503 -28.94 11.84 -52.69
C PRO A 503 -28.62 12.41 -51.30
N PRO A 504 -27.37 12.84 -51.03
CA PRO A 504 -26.98 13.37 -49.73
C PRO A 504 -27.83 14.58 -49.31
N ASP A 505 -28.32 14.55 -48.08
CA ASP A 505 -28.91 15.70 -47.39
C ASP A 505 -28.20 15.87 -46.06
N TYR A 506 -27.02 16.50 -46.11
CA TYR A 506 -26.14 16.61 -44.95
C TYR A 506 -26.78 17.35 -43.78
N LYS A 507 -27.64 18.34 -44.04
CA LYS A 507 -28.33 19.07 -42.98
C LYS A 507 -29.30 18.15 -42.25
N LYS A 508 -30.19 17.49 -42.99
CA LYS A 508 -31.15 16.55 -42.42
C LYS A 508 -30.47 15.37 -41.74
N GLY A 509 -29.41 14.84 -42.35
CA GLY A 509 -28.58 13.78 -41.79
C GLY A 509 -27.95 14.17 -40.46
N MET A 510 -27.33 15.36 -40.38
CA MET A 510 -26.70 15.86 -39.16
C MET A 510 -27.72 16.15 -38.04
N ASP A 511 -28.86 16.77 -38.37
CA ASP A 511 -29.92 17.07 -37.39
C ASP A 511 -30.45 15.78 -36.76
N LEU A 512 -30.72 14.75 -37.59
CA LEU A 512 -31.13 13.43 -37.11
C LEU A 512 -30.04 12.74 -36.28
N LEU A 513 -28.79 12.77 -36.75
CA LEU A 513 -27.67 12.14 -36.04
C LEU A 513 -27.46 12.76 -34.65
N GLN A 514 -27.56 14.09 -34.54
CA GLN A 514 -27.46 14.80 -33.27
C GLN A 514 -28.60 14.45 -32.33
N ASP A 515 -29.86 14.52 -32.79
CA ASP A 515 -31.03 14.12 -31.99
C ASP A 515 -30.88 12.70 -31.43
N VAL A 516 -30.48 11.75 -32.30
CA VAL A 516 -30.33 10.35 -31.94
C VAL A 516 -29.15 10.12 -30.98
N ALA A 517 -28.05 10.86 -31.15
CA ALA A 517 -26.91 10.83 -30.24
C ALA A 517 -27.27 11.36 -28.84
N PHE A 518 -28.01 12.47 -28.74
CA PHE A 518 -28.46 13.02 -27.46
C PHE A 518 -29.51 12.16 -26.75
N LYS A 519 -30.26 11.34 -27.51
CA LYS A 519 -31.17 10.32 -26.97
C LYS A 519 -30.46 9.04 -26.51
N GLY A 520 -29.13 8.97 -26.59
CA GLY A 520 -28.35 7.87 -26.02
C GLY A 520 -27.95 6.76 -26.99
N ASN A 521 -28.11 6.95 -28.31
CA ASN A 521 -27.67 5.94 -29.27
C ASN A 521 -26.13 5.93 -29.38
N ALA A 522 -25.52 4.81 -29.00
CA ALA A 522 -24.07 4.64 -28.93
C ALA A 522 -23.37 4.73 -30.31
N TYR A 523 -24.00 4.27 -31.39
CA TYR A 523 -23.45 4.41 -32.75
C TYR A 523 -23.54 5.84 -33.27
N ALA A 524 -24.67 6.52 -33.02
CA ALA A 524 -24.82 7.93 -33.38
C ALA A 524 -23.81 8.81 -32.64
N GLN A 525 -23.62 8.58 -31.34
CA GLN A 525 -22.59 9.26 -30.55
C GLN A 525 -21.18 8.99 -31.09
N TYR A 526 -20.85 7.74 -31.42
CA TYR A 526 -19.55 7.40 -32.02
C TYR A 526 -19.32 8.10 -33.36
N VAL A 527 -20.28 8.03 -34.29
CA VAL A 527 -20.19 8.66 -35.61
C VAL A 527 -20.11 10.18 -35.49
N LEU A 528 -20.87 10.78 -34.58
CA LEU A 528 -20.80 12.21 -34.32
C LEU A 528 -19.43 12.61 -33.73
N GLY A 529 -18.83 11.76 -32.89
CA GLY A 529 -17.45 11.90 -32.44
C GLY A 529 -16.45 11.87 -33.59
N GLN A 530 -16.58 10.94 -34.54
CA GLN A 530 -15.74 10.89 -35.75
C GLN A 530 -15.88 12.15 -36.59
N ILE A 531 -17.11 12.60 -36.83
CA ILE A 531 -17.39 13.82 -37.61
C ILE A 531 -16.75 15.05 -36.94
N TYR A 532 -16.83 15.19 -35.62
CA TYR A 532 -16.14 16.28 -34.94
C TYR A 532 -14.62 16.13 -34.93
N ALA A 533 -14.08 14.90 -34.95
CA ALA A 533 -12.64 14.69 -34.98
C ALA A 533 -12.01 15.12 -36.32
N GLN A 534 -12.66 14.82 -37.45
CA GLN A 534 -12.08 15.00 -38.79
C GLN A 534 -12.79 16.06 -39.66
N GLY A 535 -13.91 16.59 -39.19
CA GLY A 535 -14.82 17.42 -39.98
C GLY A 535 -15.69 16.58 -40.92
N LEU A 536 -16.65 17.24 -41.58
CA LEU A 536 -17.45 16.65 -42.66
C LEU A 536 -17.45 17.61 -43.84
N THR A 537 -17.11 17.12 -45.01
CA THR A 537 -17.14 17.86 -46.28
C THR A 537 -18.14 17.21 -47.24
N ALA A 538 -18.89 18.03 -47.97
CA ALA A 538 -19.77 17.56 -49.03
C ALA A 538 -18.96 17.03 -50.21
N VAL A 539 -19.60 16.22 -51.07
CA VAL A 539 -18.99 15.72 -52.33
C VAL A 539 -18.42 16.86 -53.21
N ALA A 540 -19.03 18.05 -53.15
CA ALA A 540 -18.55 19.25 -53.86
C ALA A 540 -17.38 19.99 -53.18
N GLY A 541 -16.78 19.43 -52.11
CA GLY A 541 -15.66 20.01 -51.37
C GLY A 541 -16.04 21.11 -50.36
N GLN A 542 -17.34 21.37 -50.16
CA GLN A 542 -17.80 22.39 -49.20
C GLN A 542 -17.78 21.83 -47.76
N PRO A 543 -17.18 22.53 -46.77
CA PRO A 543 -17.19 22.09 -45.38
C PRO A 543 -18.60 22.23 -44.77
N ILE A 544 -19.12 21.12 -44.24
CA ILE A 544 -20.40 21.05 -43.52
C ILE A 544 -20.16 21.17 -42.01
N VAL A 545 -19.15 20.47 -41.49
CA VAL A 545 -18.76 20.49 -40.07
C VAL A 545 -17.24 20.71 -40.00
N GLN A 546 -16.82 21.67 -39.18
CA GLN A 546 -15.41 21.88 -38.86
C GLN A 546 -14.96 20.95 -37.72
N THR A 547 -13.66 20.71 -37.62
CA THR A 547 -13.10 19.91 -36.54
C THR A 547 -13.32 20.59 -35.17
N ASP A 548 -13.71 19.80 -34.17
CA ASP A 548 -13.91 20.22 -32.79
C ASP A 548 -13.50 19.07 -31.86
N GLU A 549 -12.28 19.12 -31.35
CA GLU A 549 -11.70 18.07 -30.52
C GLU A 549 -12.43 17.90 -29.18
N ALA A 550 -12.95 18.99 -28.61
CA ALA A 550 -13.65 18.95 -27.33
C ALA A 550 -15.00 18.23 -27.47
N ARG A 551 -15.76 18.55 -28.52
CA ARG A 551 -17.02 17.85 -28.83
C ARG A 551 -16.78 16.40 -29.24
N SER A 552 -15.71 16.15 -30.00
CA SER A 552 -15.29 14.79 -30.36
C SER A 552 -15.06 13.93 -29.12
N ARG A 553 -14.22 14.40 -28.18
CA ARG A 553 -13.99 13.70 -26.90
C ARG A 553 -15.26 13.49 -26.10
N ALA A 554 -16.11 14.50 -26.00
CA ALA A 554 -17.37 14.39 -25.28
C ALA A 554 -18.29 13.31 -25.88
N MET A 555 -18.39 13.25 -27.21
CA MET A 555 -19.20 12.25 -27.90
C MET A 555 -18.62 10.83 -27.76
N TYR A 556 -17.30 10.67 -27.86
CA TYR A 556 -16.68 9.37 -27.58
C TYR A 556 -16.84 8.93 -26.14
N ALA A 557 -16.75 9.85 -25.16
CA ALA A 557 -17.01 9.55 -23.76
C ALA A 557 -18.45 9.08 -23.52
N LEU A 558 -19.44 9.75 -24.12
CA LEU A 558 -20.84 9.31 -24.04
C LEU A 558 -21.05 7.94 -24.68
N ALA A 559 -20.49 7.70 -25.86
CA ALA A 559 -20.58 6.41 -26.54
C ALA A 559 -19.88 5.29 -25.74
N ALA A 560 -18.73 5.58 -25.13
CA ALA A 560 -17.97 4.63 -24.33
C ALA A 560 -18.71 4.22 -23.05
N VAL A 561 -19.43 5.14 -22.42
CA VAL A 561 -20.32 4.86 -21.27
C VAL A 561 -21.51 3.98 -21.69
N ASN A 562 -21.94 4.07 -22.95
CA ASN A 562 -22.97 3.21 -23.54
C ASN A 562 -22.39 1.94 -24.21
N ASP A 563 -21.29 1.42 -23.67
CA ASP A 563 -20.61 0.19 -24.09
C ASP A 563 -20.22 0.10 -25.58
N ASN A 564 -19.98 1.25 -26.23
CA ASN A 564 -19.46 1.24 -27.60
C ASN A 564 -17.96 0.92 -27.62
N GLY A 565 -17.58 -0.27 -28.06
CA GLY A 565 -16.19 -0.69 -28.14
C GLY A 565 -15.29 0.21 -29.00
N LEU A 566 -15.80 0.70 -30.14
CA LEU A 566 -15.02 1.58 -31.03
C LEU A 566 -14.75 2.94 -30.38
N ALA A 567 -15.73 3.49 -29.64
CA ALA A 567 -15.57 4.72 -28.89
C ALA A 567 -14.64 4.54 -27.68
N GLN A 568 -14.73 3.39 -26.98
CA GLN A 568 -13.81 3.05 -25.90
C GLN A 568 -12.37 3.02 -26.41
N TYR A 569 -12.12 2.38 -27.55
CA TYR A 569 -10.80 2.38 -28.19
C TYR A 569 -10.33 3.79 -28.57
N ARG A 570 -11.17 4.58 -29.25
CA ARG A 570 -10.82 5.96 -29.65
C ARG A 570 -10.53 6.87 -28.46
N LEU A 571 -11.38 6.81 -27.44
CA LEU A 571 -11.20 7.59 -26.24
C LEU A 571 -9.90 7.18 -25.53
N ALA A 572 -9.58 5.88 -25.48
CA ALA A 572 -8.30 5.41 -24.95
C ALA A 572 -7.11 5.97 -25.75
N GLU A 573 -7.14 5.91 -27.08
CA GLU A 573 -6.07 6.47 -27.92
C GLU A 573 -5.87 7.97 -27.67
N MET A 574 -6.96 8.75 -27.62
CA MET A 574 -6.90 10.19 -27.31
C MET A 574 -6.33 10.42 -25.91
N MET A 575 -6.86 9.69 -24.93
CA MET A 575 -6.40 9.76 -23.55
C MET A 575 -4.96 9.31 -23.35
N VAL A 576 -4.34 8.52 -24.22
CA VAL A 576 -2.91 8.17 -24.09
C VAL A 576 -2.03 9.28 -24.68
N ARG A 577 -2.47 9.93 -25.76
CA ARG A 577 -1.72 10.99 -26.45
C ARG A 577 -1.71 12.34 -25.73
N GLU A 578 -2.68 12.60 -24.87
CA GLU A 578 -2.73 13.85 -24.09
C GLU A 578 -1.51 13.98 -23.14
N SER A 579 -0.81 15.11 -23.11
CA SER A 579 0.23 15.31 -22.09
C SER A 579 -0.42 15.42 -20.70
N PRO A 580 0.10 14.76 -19.65
CA PRO A 580 -0.45 14.91 -18.30
C PRO A 580 -0.29 16.34 -17.82
N ALA A 581 -1.41 17.04 -17.60
CA ALA A 581 -1.42 18.47 -17.28
C ALA A 581 -0.73 18.83 -15.95
N ASP A 582 -0.68 17.92 -14.96
CA ASP A 582 -0.28 18.28 -13.59
C ASP A 582 0.86 17.43 -12.98
N GLY A 583 1.44 16.45 -13.69
CA GLY A 583 2.60 15.67 -13.19
C GLY A 583 2.41 14.92 -11.86
N LEU A 584 1.22 14.94 -11.26
CA LEU A 584 0.95 14.32 -9.96
C LEU A 584 0.85 12.79 -10.11
N PRO A 585 1.59 12.00 -9.32
CA PRO A 585 1.62 10.53 -9.43
C PRO A 585 0.23 9.87 -9.35
N GLN A 586 -0.66 10.39 -8.50
CA GLN A 586 -2.02 9.84 -8.35
C GLN A 586 -2.92 10.10 -9.57
N ALA A 587 -2.80 11.27 -10.20
CA ALA A 587 -3.56 11.59 -11.40
C ALA A 587 -3.12 10.73 -12.58
N MET A 588 -1.81 10.49 -12.69
CA MET A 588 -1.21 9.60 -13.70
C MET A 588 -1.68 8.16 -13.53
N LEU A 589 -1.67 7.63 -12.31
CA LEU A 589 -2.17 6.28 -12.01
C LEU A 589 -3.66 6.13 -12.35
N LYS A 590 -4.50 7.09 -11.94
CA LYS A 590 -5.95 7.07 -12.24
C LYS A 590 -6.22 7.12 -13.74
N ARG A 591 -5.46 7.92 -14.48
CA ARG A 591 -5.55 8.01 -15.94
C ARG A 591 -5.18 6.68 -16.60
N MET A 592 -4.05 6.06 -16.20
CA MET A 592 -3.65 4.75 -16.73
C MET A 592 -4.69 3.66 -16.45
N GLN A 593 -5.28 3.64 -15.25
CA GLN A 593 -6.37 2.72 -14.92
C GLN A 593 -7.59 2.93 -15.83
N THR A 594 -7.93 4.19 -16.13
CA THR A 594 -9.05 4.53 -17.02
C THR A 594 -8.78 4.06 -18.44
N ILE A 595 -7.58 4.32 -18.97
CA ILE A 595 -7.15 3.87 -20.30
C ILE A 595 -7.21 2.34 -20.40
N LYS A 596 -6.67 1.63 -19.39
CA LYS A 596 -6.72 0.16 -19.33
C LYS A 596 -8.16 -0.35 -19.36
N ALA A 597 -9.06 0.26 -18.58
CA ALA A 597 -10.47 -0.13 -18.55
C ALA A 597 -11.16 0.08 -19.90
N LEU A 598 -10.84 1.18 -20.59
CA LEU A 598 -11.36 1.46 -21.94
C LEU A 598 -10.87 0.44 -22.96
N TYR A 599 -9.57 0.11 -22.99
CA TYR A 599 -9.07 -0.94 -23.88
C TYR A 599 -9.67 -2.31 -23.56
N GLN A 600 -9.84 -2.64 -22.27
CA GLN A 600 -10.49 -3.88 -21.86
C GLN A 600 -11.93 -3.95 -22.35
N GLY A 601 -12.71 -2.89 -22.18
CA GLY A 601 -14.08 -2.81 -22.70
C GLY A 601 -14.11 -2.94 -24.22
N ALA A 602 -13.18 -2.28 -24.93
CA ALA A 602 -13.11 -2.34 -26.38
C ALA A 602 -12.85 -3.77 -26.88
N VAL A 603 -11.93 -4.51 -26.24
CA VAL A 603 -11.67 -5.92 -26.56
C VAL A 603 -12.89 -6.78 -26.27
N THR A 604 -13.55 -6.60 -25.12
CA THR A 604 -14.78 -7.32 -24.77
C THR A 604 -15.90 -7.07 -25.79
N ASN A 605 -15.94 -5.88 -26.38
CA ASN A 605 -16.86 -5.48 -27.45
C ASN A 605 -16.36 -5.82 -28.87
N GLY A 606 -15.31 -6.64 -29.00
CA GLY A 606 -14.85 -7.19 -30.29
C GLY A 606 -13.88 -6.30 -31.08
N VAL A 607 -13.31 -5.25 -30.48
CA VAL A 607 -12.33 -4.38 -31.15
C VAL A 607 -10.92 -4.98 -31.03
N GLU A 608 -10.49 -5.70 -32.08
CA GLU A 608 -9.20 -6.39 -32.10
C GLU A 608 -8.00 -5.45 -31.97
N LYS A 609 -8.07 -4.24 -32.54
CA LYS A 609 -7.00 -3.23 -32.46
C LYS A 609 -6.64 -2.82 -31.02
N ALA A 610 -7.56 -2.98 -30.07
CA ALA A 610 -7.35 -2.67 -28.67
C ALA A 610 -6.55 -3.75 -27.91
N ALA A 611 -6.37 -4.94 -28.50
CA ALA A 611 -5.75 -6.07 -27.81
C ALA A 611 -4.27 -5.85 -27.51
N LEU A 612 -3.49 -5.32 -28.46
CA LEU A 612 -2.06 -5.07 -28.26
C LEU A 612 -1.79 -3.94 -27.24
N PRO A 613 -2.45 -2.76 -27.32
CA PRO A 613 -2.35 -1.76 -26.26
C PRO A 613 -2.73 -2.32 -24.87
N LEU A 614 -3.79 -3.12 -24.77
CA LEU A 614 -4.16 -3.79 -23.52
C LEU A 614 -3.07 -4.76 -23.03
N ALA A 615 -2.40 -5.47 -23.94
CA ALA A 615 -1.33 -6.40 -23.60
C ALA A 615 -0.15 -5.70 -22.89
N PHE A 616 0.22 -4.47 -23.28
CA PHE A 616 1.22 -3.69 -22.53
C PHE A 616 0.80 -3.48 -21.06
N PHE A 617 -0.48 -3.13 -20.82
CA PHE A 617 -1.00 -2.96 -19.45
C PHE A 617 -1.13 -4.27 -18.67
N ASN A 618 -1.41 -5.37 -19.37
CA ASN A 618 -1.57 -6.69 -18.75
C ASN A 618 -0.23 -7.36 -18.45
N ALA A 619 0.82 -7.10 -19.23
CA ALA A 619 2.19 -7.51 -18.91
C ALA A 619 2.69 -6.91 -17.59
N MET A 620 2.21 -5.71 -17.23
CA MET A 620 2.53 -5.04 -15.97
C MET A 620 1.61 -5.41 -14.80
N ASP A 621 0.59 -6.25 -15.01
CA ASP A 621 -0.35 -6.66 -13.97
C ASP A 621 0.29 -7.70 -13.04
N THR A 622 -0.14 -7.77 -11.78
CA THR A 622 0.30 -8.81 -10.83
C THR A 622 -0.34 -10.17 -11.11
N ASP A 623 -1.44 -10.18 -11.86
CA ASP A 623 -2.17 -11.40 -12.23
C ASP A 623 -1.45 -12.16 -13.37
N LYS A 624 -0.99 -13.38 -13.06
CA LYS A 624 -0.29 -14.24 -14.02
C LYS A 624 -1.14 -14.63 -15.23
N LEU A 625 -2.46 -14.75 -15.10
CA LEU A 625 -3.33 -15.07 -16.23
C LEU A 625 -3.40 -13.91 -17.21
N LYS A 626 -3.39 -12.67 -16.73
CA LYS A 626 -3.32 -11.49 -17.60
C LYS A 626 -1.97 -11.37 -18.27
N GLN A 627 -0.88 -11.69 -17.56
CA GLN A 627 0.45 -11.75 -18.16
C GLN A 627 0.53 -12.81 -19.25
N GLU A 628 -0.06 -14.00 -19.04
CA GLU A 628 -0.19 -15.05 -20.06
C GLU A 628 -0.96 -14.56 -21.29
N GLN A 629 -2.11 -13.92 -21.09
CA GLN A 629 -2.89 -13.33 -22.18
C GLN A 629 -2.10 -12.27 -22.95
N ALA A 630 -1.38 -11.39 -22.24
CA ALA A 630 -0.52 -10.39 -22.86
C ALA A 630 0.57 -11.04 -23.71
N PHE A 631 1.19 -12.11 -23.19
CA PHE A 631 2.23 -12.85 -23.90
C PHE A 631 1.69 -13.47 -25.19
N GLU A 632 0.53 -14.13 -25.15
CA GLU A 632 -0.07 -14.75 -26.34
C GLU A 632 -0.52 -13.72 -27.38
N VAL A 633 -1.07 -12.59 -26.95
CA VAL A 633 -1.41 -11.46 -27.86
C VAL A 633 -0.16 -10.91 -28.51
N ALA A 634 0.89 -10.62 -27.73
CA ALA A 634 2.16 -10.10 -28.24
C ALA A 634 2.81 -11.09 -29.21
N LYS A 635 2.87 -12.38 -28.86
CA LYS A 635 3.42 -13.44 -29.70
C LYS A 635 2.67 -13.59 -31.02
N LYS A 636 1.33 -13.63 -30.98
CA LYS A 636 0.51 -13.73 -32.19
C LYS A 636 0.78 -12.54 -33.13
N ALA A 637 0.77 -11.32 -32.59
CA ALA A 637 0.97 -10.12 -33.39
C ALA A 637 2.42 -9.97 -33.88
N ALA A 638 3.43 -10.29 -33.07
CA ALA A 638 4.84 -10.26 -33.43
C ALA A 638 5.14 -11.23 -34.60
N ASN A 639 4.56 -12.43 -34.58
CA ASN A 639 4.69 -13.40 -35.68
C ASN A 639 4.07 -12.93 -37.00
N THR A 640 3.18 -11.93 -36.96
CA THR A 640 2.63 -11.28 -38.16
C THR A 640 3.44 -10.07 -38.64
N GLY A 641 4.58 -9.78 -37.99
CA GLY A 641 5.48 -8.66 -38.33
C GLY A 641 5.16 -7.35 -37.61
N ASN A 642 4.32 -7.36 -36.57
CA ASN A 642 4.04 -6.15 -35.80
C ASN A 642 5.23 -5.79 -34.88
N LEU A 643 5.85 -4.64 -35.13
CA LEU A 643 7.06 -4.18 -34.44
C LEU A 643 6.83 -3.89 -32.95
N ASP A 644 5.69 -3.28 -32.60
CA ASP A 644 5.36 -2.95 -31.20
C ASP A 644 5.08 -4.22 -30.39
N ALA A 645 4.51 -5.24 -31.04
CA ALA A 645 4.30 -6.56 -30.45
C ALA A 645 5.63 -7.32 -30.27
N ALA A 646 6.54 -7.25 -31.24
CA ALA A 646 7.89 -7.82 -31.10
C ALA A 646 8.65 -7.14 -29.95
N LEU A 647 8.54 -5.81 -29.84
CA LEU A 647 9.09 -5.05 -28.73
C LEU A 647 8.54 -5.50 -27.37
N LEU A 648 7.20 -5.60 -27.23
CA LEU A 648 6.56 -6.07 -25.99
C LEU A 648 7.01 -7.50 -25.65
N LEU A 649 7.04 -8.39 -26.64
CA LEU A 649 7.46 -9.77 -26.44
C LEU A 649 8.92 -9.86 -25.96
N GLY A 650 9.82 -9.07 -26.56
CA GLY A 650 11.20 -8.96 -26.11
C GLY A 650 11.30 -8.45 -24.67
N LEU A 651 10.52 -7.43 -24.31
CA LEU A 651 10.47 -6.90 -22.93
C LEU A 651 10.01 -7.95 -21.93
N MET A 652 9.03 -8.78 -22.29
CA MET A 652 8.54 -9.87 -21.43
C MET A 652 9.60 -10.94 -21.19
N TYR A 653 10.41 -11.28 -22.21
CA TYR A 653 11.56 -12.17 -22.05
C TYR A 653 12.68 -11.54 -21.22
N ASP A 654 12.97 -10.25 -21.37
CA ASP A 654 14.07 -9.61 -20.66
C ASP A 654 13.76 -9.40 -19.16
N HIS A 655 12.48 -9.15 -18.83
CA HIS A 655 11.99 -9.01 -17.46
C HIS A 655 11.60 -10.34 -16.79
N GLY A 656 11.46 -11.43 -17.57
CA GLY A 656 10.95 -12.70 -17.05
C GLY A 656 9.47 -12.65 -16.64
N ILE A 657 8.65 -11.94 -17.41
CA ILE A 657 7.21 -11.80 -17.17
C ILE A 657 6.50 -12.96 -17.85
N PHE A 658 5.74 -13.76 -17.06
CA PHE A 658 5.11 -15.02 -17.45
C PHE A 658 6.08 -16.15 -17.88
N VAL A 659 7.12 -15.84 -18.65
CA VAL A 659 8.17 -16.76 -19.10
C VAL A 659 9.47 -16.60 -18.30
N THR A 660 10.35 -17.60 -18.37
CA THR A 660 11.70 -17.49 -17.78
C THR A 660 12.51 -16.42 -18.49
N ALA A 661 13.22 -15.59 -17.73
CA ALA A 661 14.01 -14.50 -18.30
C ALA A 661 15.08 -15.05 -19.26
N SER A 662 15.16 -14.46 -20.46
CA SER A 662 16.08 -14.88 -21.51
C SER A 662 16.51 -13.69 -22.35
N GLN A 663 17.76 -13.27 -22.18
CA GLN A 663 18.34 -12.15 -22.94
C GLN A 663 18.50 -12.49 -24.42
N ALA A 664 18.78 -13.75 -24.76
CA ALA A 664 18.91 -14.18 -26.15
C ALA A 664 17.58 -14.10 -26.90
N ASP A 665 16.50 -14.57 -26.27
CA ASP A 665 15.14 -14.48 -26.86
C ASP A 665 14.68 -13.02 -26.93
N ALA A 666 14.99 -12.22 -25.90
CA ALA A 666 14.70 -10.79 -25.91
C ALA A 666 15.39 -10.08 -27.09
N VAL A 667 16.70 -10.30 -27.27
CA VAL A 667 17.47 -9.70 -28.36
C VAL A 667 16.97 -10.16 -29.74
N HIS A 668 16.60 -11.43 -29.91
CA HIS A 668 15.99 -11.91 -31.15
C HIS A 668 14.77 -11.07 -31.55
N TRP A 669 13.89 -10.74 -30.59
CA TRP A 669 12.72 -9.91 -30.85
C TRP A 669 13.06 -8.42 -31.02
N TYR A 670 14.04 -7.90 -30.29
CA TYR A 670 14.51 -6.52 -30.48
C TYR A 670 15.14 -6.29 -31.86
N GLN A 671 15.79 -7.30 -32.45
CA GLN A 671 16.28 -7.23 -33.83
C GLN A 671 15.15 -7.02 -34.84
N GLN A 672 13.96 -7.61 -34.60
CA GLN A 672 12.79 -7.39 -35.45
C GLN A 672 12.23 -5.97 -35.30
N ALA A 673 12.44 -5.33 -34.14
CA ALA A 673 11.98 -3.98 -33.83
C ALA A 673 13.10 -2.91 -33.93
N GLU A 674 14.20 -3.17 -34.65
CA GLU A 674 15.38 -2.27 -34.73
C GLU A 674 15.04 -0.87 -35.28
N THR A 675 14.02 -0.76 -36.13
CA THR A 675 13.54 0.52 -36.67
C THR A 675 12.69 1.32 -35.69
N ASN A 676 12.15 0.67 -34.65
CA ASN A 676 11.43 1.34 -33.57
C ASN A 676 12.44 2.00 -32.62
N PRO A 677 12.29 3.28 -32.25
CA PRO A 677 13.23 3.95 -31.36
C PRO A 677 13.49 3.24 -30.03
N MET A 678 12.47 2.62 -29.45
CA MET A 678 12.61 1.86 -28.20
C MET A 678 13.30 0.52 -28.46
N GLY A 679 13.00 -0.14 -29.57
CA GLY A 679 13.72 -1.34 -30.02
C GLY A 679 15.21 -1.07 -30.28
N ALA A 680 15.54 0.06 -30.92
CA ALA A 680 16.91 0.51 -31.12
C ALA A 680 17.65 0.75 -29.80
N PHE A 681 17.02 1.39 -28.81
CA PHE A 681 17.62 1.52 -27.48
C PHE A 681 17.91 0.17 -26.81
N LEU A 682 16.94 -0.74 -26.84
CA LEU A 682 17.04 -2.05 -26.21
C LEU A 682 18.16 -2.87 -26.84
N LEU A 683 18.11 -3.03 -28.16
CA LEU A 683 19.12 -3.75 -28.93
C LEU A 683 20.50 -3.07 -28.80
N GLY A 684 20.54 -1.74 -28.87
CA GLY A 684 21.78 -0.96 -28.75
C GLY A 684 22.44 -1.12 -27.39
N THR A 685 21.66 -1.17 -26.31
CA THR A 685 22.18 -1.41 -24.95
C THR A 685 22.74 -2.82 -24.81
N HIS A 686 22.00 -3.84 -25.28
CA HIS A 686 22.48 -5.23 -25.22
C HIS A 686 23.75 -5.47 -26.07
N LEU A 687 23.85 -4.87 -27.27
CA LEU A 687 25.05 -4.94 -28.11
C LEU A 687 26.24 -4.20 -27.48
N SER A 688 25.99 -3.06 -26.83
CA SER A 688 27.04 -2.32 -26.11
C SER A 688 27.59 -3.09 -24.91
N GLN A 689 26.72 -3.82 -24.20
CA GLN A 689 27.09 -4.61 -23.02
C GLN A 689 27.59 -6.03 -23.37
N GLY A 690 27.19 -6.61 -24.50
CA GLY A 690 27.46 -8.00 -24.86
C GLY A 690 26.58 -9.00 -24.12
N THR A 691 25.33 -8.63 -23.82
CA THR A 691 24.37 -9.44 -23.06
C THR A 691 23.33 -10.04 -24.00
N GLY A 692 23.24 -11.38 -24.06
CA GLY A 692 22.32 -12.08 -24.98
C GLY A 692 22.73 -12.04 -26.46
N VAL A 693 23.78 -11.31 -26.80
CA VAL A 693 24.35 -11.17 -28.15
C VAL A 693 25.82 -10.78 -28.05
N ASP A 694 26.61 -11.11 -29.08
CA ASP A 694 28.01 -10.71 -29.17
C ASP A 694 28.16 -9.19 -29.07
N LYS A 695 29.14 -8.75 -28.29
CA LYS A 695 29.41 -7.34 -28.05
C LYS A 695 29.81 -6.63 -29.35
N ASN A 696 29.05 -5.60 -29.72
CA ASN A 696 29.32 -4.75 -30.87
C ASN A 696 29.08 -3.28 -30.49
N LEU A 697 30.15 -2.61 -30.07
CA LEU A 697 30.10 -1.22 -29.60
C LEU A 697 29.72 -0.22 -30.70
N GLU A 698 30.13 -0.47 -31.95
CA GLU A 698 29.85 0.43 -33.07
C GLU A 698 28.36 0.42 -33.42
N LYS A 699 27.80 -0.77 -33.63
CA LYS A 699 26.35 -0.93 -33.87
C LYS A 699 25.54 -0.52 -32.64
N GLY A 700 26.00 -0.86 -31.44
CA GLY A 700 25.35 -0.47 -30.19
C GLY A 700 25.24 1.05 -30.02
N TYR A 701 26.33 1.77 -30.26
CA TYR A 701 26.36 3.24 -30.21
C TYR A 701 25.45 3.87 -31.27
N ALA A 702 25.47 3.38 -32.51
CA ALA A 702 24.63 3.90 -33.59
C ALA A 702 23.12 3.76 -33.28
N LEU A 703 22.71 2.61 -32.74
CA LEU A 703 21.32 2.38 -32.35
C LEU A 703 20.88 3.24 -31.16
N LEU A 704 21.77 3.44 -30.18
CA LEU A 704 21.52 4.37 -29.08
C LEU A 704 21.39 5.82 -29.61
N GLN A 705 22.21 6.23 -30.59
CA GLN A 705 22.07 7.53 -31.23
C GLN A 705 20.74 7.68 -31.98
N GLN A 706 20.30 6.65 -32.71
CA GLN A 706 18.99 6.64 -33.37
C GLN A 706 17.85 6.83 -32.36
N SER A 707 17.90 6.11 -31.24
CA SER A 707 16.89 6.22 -30.19
C SER A 707 16.92 7.58 -29.48
N ALA A 708 18.11 8.12 -29.23
CA ALA A 708 18.30 9.45 -28.65
C ALA A 708 17.78 10.55 -29.58
N GLN A 709 17.99 10.45 -30.89
CA GLN A 709 17.44 11.39 -31.88
C GLN A 709 15.91 11.40 -31.91
N ALA A 710 15.28 10.27 -31.57
CA ALA A 710 13.83 10.16 -31.40
C ALA A 710 13.33 10.68 -30.05
N GLY A 711 14.21 11.20 -29.18
CA GLY A 711 13.86 11.81 -27.90
C GLY A 711 13.71 10.83 -26.73
N PHE A 712 14.19 9.58 -26.85
CA PHE A 712 14.12 8.64 -25.73
C PHE A 712 15.20 8.97 -24.68
N SER A 713 14.77 9.41 -23.50
CA SER A 713 15.67 9.96 -22.47
C SER A 713 16.69 8.97 -21.92
N TYR A 714 16.36 7.68 -21.85
CA TYR A 714 17.29 6.63 -21.42
C TYR A 714 18.39 6.33 -22.46
N ALA A 715 18.14 6.59 -23.74
CA ALA A 715 19.17 6.48 -24.77
C ALA A 715 20.23 7.57 -24.61
N HIS A 716 19.83 8.82 -24.37
CA HIS A 716 20.76 9.90 -24.01
C HIS A 716 21.58 9.55 -22.76
N PHE A 717 20.94 8.99 -21.72
CA PHE A 717 21.64 8.55 -20.51
C PHE A 717 22.72 7.50 -20.83
N ASN A 718 22.38 6.41 -21.53
CA ASN A 718 23.35 5.37 -21.87
C ASN A 718 24.47 5.87 -22.80
N LEU A 719 24.17 6.79 -23.73
CA LEU A 719 25.19 7.47 -24.54
C LEU A 719 26.15 8.30 -23.70
N ALA A 720 25.65 9.07 -22.72
CA ALA A 720 26.48 9.84 -21.81
C ALA A 720 27.44 8.94 -21.02
N ILE A 721 26.97 7.78 -20.55
CA ILE A 721 27.82 6.79 -19.87
C ILE A 721 28.90 6.26 -20.82
N MET A 722 28.55 5.94 -22.08
CA MET A 722 29.54 5.50 -23.08
C MET A 722 30.58 6.58 -23.38
N GLN A 723 30.17 7.84 -23.49
CA GLN A 723 31.07 8.98 -23.70
C GLN A 723 32.01 9.17 -22.51
N TYR A 724 31.48 9.09 -21.28
CA TYR A 724 32.28 9.14 -20.06
C TYR A 724 33.35 8.04 -20.03
N GLN A 725 32.98 6.80 -20.33
CA GLN A 725 33.89 5.65 -20.37
C GLN A 725 34.99 5.80 -21.45
N ARG A 726 34.74 6.62 -22.47
CA ARG A 726 35.69 6.95 -23.56
C ARG A 726 36.49 8.23 -23.29
N ASN A 727 36.33 8.87 -22.13
CA ASN A 727 36.89 10.19 -21.82
C ASN A 727 36.45 11.30 -22.81
N GLU A 728 35.22 11.21 -23.31
CA GLU A 728 34.58 12.20 -24.19
C GLU A 728 33.64 13.12 -23.39
N ALA A 729 33.22 14.25 -23.99
CA ALA A 729 32.31 15.19 -23.34
C ALA A 729 30.90 14.57 -23.18
N PHE A 730 30.55 14.18 -21.96
CA PHE A 730 29.31 13.47 -21.64
C PHE A 730 28.21 14.35 -21.03
N LEU A 731 28.57 15.44 -20.34
CA LEU A 731 27.61 16.32 -19.66
C LEU A 731 26.51 16.85 -20.59
N PRO A 732 26.79 17.31 -21.83
CA PRO A 732 25.73 17.78 -22.72
C PRO A 732 24.68 16.71 -23.05
N GLU A 733 25.08 15.45 -23.08
CA GLU A 733 24.18 14.33 -23.36
C GLU A 733 23.39 13.92 -22.10
N LEU A 734 24.03 13.97 -20.94
CA LEU A 734 23.39 13.72 -19.65
C LEU A 734 22.36 14.82 -19.30
N ASP A 735 22.66 16.08 -19.63
CA ASP A 735 21.75 17.23 -19.48
C ASP A 735 20.51 17.08 -20.37
N LYS A 736 20.66 16.58 -21.61
CA LYS A 736 19.51 16.27 -22.48
C LYS A 736 18.64 15.18 -21.88
N ALA A 737 19.24 14.11 -21.34
CA ALA A 737 18.50 13.06 -20.66
C ALA A 737 17.67 13.63 -19.50
N TYR A 738 18.26 14.51 -18.68
CA TYR A 738 17.58 15.19 -17.59
C TYR A 738 16.47 16.13 -18.08
N ALA A 739 16.72 16.94 -19.11
CA ALA A 739 15.74 17.84 -19.71
C ALA A 739 14.51 17.11 -20.27
N LEU A 740 14.69 15.86 -20.71
CA LEU A 740 13.62 14.96 -21.15
C LEU A 740 12.92 14.22 -19.98
N GLY A 741 13.21 14.60 -18.72
CA GLY A 741 12.55 14.08 -17.53
C GLY A 741 13.17 12.82 -16.92
N ASN A 742 14.40 12.44 -17.31
CA ASN A 742 15.07 11.28 -16.73
C ASN A 742 15.60 11.58 -15.32
N SER A 743 14.93 11.06 -14.29
CA SER A 743 15.34 11.25 -12.89
C SER A 743 16.70 10.61 -12.57
N THR A 744 17.05 9.50 -13.21
CA THR A 744 18.34 8.82 -13.01
C THR A 744 19.49 9.71 -13.50
N ALA A 745 19.29 10.43 -14.62
CA ALA A 745 20.24 11.43 -15.09
C ALA A 745 20.40 12.58 -14.09
N GLY A 746 19.28 13.08 -13.54
CA GLY A 746 19.30 14.15 -12.52
C GLY A 746 20.03 13.76 -11.24
N LEU A 747 19.83 12.52 -10.75
CA LEU A 747 20.55 12.01 -9.58
C LEU A 747 22.05 11.88 -9.87
N LEU A 748 22.43 11.35 -11.04
CA LEU A 748 23.83 11.24 -11.42
C LEU A 748 24.52 12.61 -11.56
N LEU A 749 23.82 13.60 -12.13
CA LEU A 749 24.30 14.98 -12.21
C LEU A 749 24.50 15.59 -10.81
N ALA A 750 23.52 15.43 -9.92
CA ALA A 750 23.61 15.92 -8.55
C ALA A 750 24.79 15.30 -7.80
N ASP A 751 24.94 13.97 -7.83
CA ASP A 751 26.06 13.27 -7.20
C ASP A 751 27.40 13.70 -7.81
N TYR A 752 27.45 13.89 -9.13
CA TYR A 752 28.65 14.36 -9.82
C TYR A 752 29.03 15.77 -9.36
N TYR A 753 28.12 16.75 -9.41
CA TYR A 753 28.42 18.10 -8.98
C TYR A 753 28.72 18.19 -7.47
N LEU A 754 28.00 17.45 -6.62
CA LEU A 754 28.27 17.39 -5.18
C LEU A 754 29.64 16.76 -4.87
N SER A 755 30.08 15.78 -5.67
CA SER A 755 31.42 15.21 -5.53
C SER A 755 32.54 16.20 -5.88
N LEU A 756 32.26 17.14 -6.81
CA LEU A 756 33.20 18.15 -7.27
C LEU A 756 33.14 19.46 -6.47
N ALA A 757 32.04 19.72 -5.77
CA ALA A 757 31.74 20.99 -5.16
C ALA A 757 32.73 21.36 -4.06
N ASN A 758 33.74 22.14 -4.44
CA ASN A 758 34.72 22.74 -3.54
C ASN A 758 34.56 24.26 -3.43
N ASN A 759 33.54 24.83 -4.10
CA ASN A 759 33.23 26.26 -4.11
C ASN A 759 31.71 26.52 -4.30
N ASP A 760 31.31 27.79 -4.12
CA ASP A 760 29.91 28.23 -4.15
C ASP A 760 29.24 28.13 -5.53
N GLU A 761 30.01 28.12 -6.61
CA GLU A 761 29.48 28.02 -7.97
C GLU A 761 29.07 26.58 -8.30
N GLN A 762 29.93 25.61 -7.96
CA GLN A 762 29.63 24.19 -8.10
C GLN A 762 28.53 23.73 -7.13
N MET A 763 28.45 24.33 -5.92
CA MET A 763 27.34 24.12 -4.97
C MET A 763 25.99 24.66 -5.46
N LYS A 764 25.98 25.59 -6.43
CA LYS A 764 24.74 26.08 -7.07
C LYS A 764 24.33 25.23 -8.27
N GLN A 765 25.29 24.52 -8.88
CA GLN A 765 25.05 23.59 -9.99
C GLN A 765 24.56 22.23 -9.48
N ALA A 766 25.09 21.79 -8.34
CA ALA A 766 24.50 20.74 -7.50
C ALA A 766 23.15 21.18 -6.92
#